data_AF-A0A6N0LMZ2-F1
#
_entry.id   AF-A0A6N0LMZ2-F1
#
_cell.length_a   1.000
_cell.length_b   1.000
_cell.length_c   1.000
_cell.angle_alpha   90.00
_cell.angle_beta   90.00
_cell.angle_gamma   90.00
#
_symmetry.space_group_name_H-M   'P 1'
#
loop_
_entity.id
_entity.type
_entity.pdbx_description
1 polymer ?
#
loop_
_entity_poly.entity_id
_entity_poly.type
_entity_poly.pdbx_seq_one_letter_code
_entity_poly.pdbx_strand_id
1 'polypeptide(L)'
;MQNLSLMLVPVLAAQKAAGDGLIKPLGHHELLLVLVQLSLLLLVARGLGELMRRINLPPVVGELLAGVLLGPSIFGLLLPDLQAHIFPKSQEQSNLLSVISWLGVLFLLIVTGLETDLKLILRKGKTALLISLGGIIVPFITGFGLGWLLPDSFLANPEKRLVFSLFIATAMSISAVPVIAKVLMDLNLIRRDIGQVTLAAGMTDDTIGWILLSVVSGLASSGKFDFGTIFHSVSAAILFLAIAFTIGRTIVDQILRWVDDYVGGISASISAVLILSLSAAALTHALGLEAALGAFVLGILAGQSRRFSNEAGHLLEVFTAAFLAPIFFAGAGLKVDLLTLLVPQTLLFGLIVLAVACVGKFTGAYLGSRVGGLSHWEGLAMGSGMNARGAMEIVVATIGLSLGVLNPQMYSIIVMVAIVTSLMAPPLLRWTLSKVVMSEEEAQRLEQEEQDSRSFIKQIHRILIPTSGGPNIQLAAQLVGYMAHQNSIEVTSLYALSDKQPQKKGRRAATQVKDTAAEEALASVAEEMQLPDDTTLQTKMESGRSKAEVILNEANKNYDLIVLGASEQMRPQKTLFNLLVDRVVQEAPCATMVVKSHLPQAKGEICKIAQQKLTKILVPTVGTEYSKNAVEMASTIAAQTGALVMIVNVINLPQVEYILYEQRSLTPVKEIAHDLLEQQAAIGRNLGADVKTYILQGTSPEREILKFAQTQEVDLIILGSNIRMVTGRVFFGHRVDAILSKAHCPVAVITVP
;
A
#
# COMPACT_ATOMS: atom_id res chain seq x y z
N MET A 1 0.42 -28.85 39.27
CA MET A 1 -0.52 -29.33 38.23
C MET A 1 -1.97 -29.20 38.70
N GLN A 2 -2.41 -27.98 38.97
CA GLN A 2 -3.80 -27.58 39.26
C GLN A 2 -3.85 -26.11 38.87
N ASN A 3 -4.39 -25.80 37.68
CA ASN A 3 -4.84 -24.47 37.20
C ASN A 3 -4.97 -24.48 35.66
N LEU A 4 -5.79 -25.39 35.12
CA LEU A 4 -6.16 -25.37 33.70
C LEU A 4 -7.64 -25.72 33.46
N SER A 5 -8.47 -25.73 34.50
CA SER A 5 -9.88 -26.15 34.44
C SER A 5 -10.90 -25.01 34.50
N LEU A 6 -10.49 -23.73 34.50
CA LEU A 6 -11.39 -22.59 34.68
C LEU A 6 -11.82 -21.87 33.39
N MET A 7 -11.33 -22.27 32.21
CA MET A 7 -11.72 -21.66 30.92
C MET A 7 -12.68 -22.50 30.05
N LEU A 8 -13.05 -23.71 30.48
CA LEU A 8 -13.93 -24.61 29.70
C LEU A 8 -15.34 -24.79 30.29
N VAL A 9 -15.62 -24.20 31.45
CA VAL A 9 -16.87 -24.46 32.20
C VAL A 9 -18.13 -23.77 31.65
N PRO A 10 -18.11 -22.59 30.98
CA PRO A 10 -19.34 -22.02 30.44
C PRO A 10 -19.85 -22.76 29.20
N VAL A 11 -18.97 -23.45 28.46
CA VAL A 11 -19.31 -24.16 27.21
C VAL A 11 -19.96 -25.52 27.50
N LEU A 12 -19.61 -26.17 28.62
CA LEU A 12 -20.18 -27.45 29.03
C LEU A 12 -21.45 -27.32 29.88
N ALA A 13 -21.69 -26.16 30.50
CA ALA A 13 -22.91 -25.92 31.30
C ALA A 13 -24.16 -25.66 30.42
N ALA A 14 -23.99 -25.18 29.18
CA ALA A 14 -25.09 -25.01 28.22
C ALA A 14 -25.66 -26.34 27.69
N GLN A 15 -24.94 -27.46 27.90
CA GLN A 15 -25.33 -28.77 27.38
C GLN A 15 -26.38 -29.48 28.25
N LYS A 16 -26.72 -28.92 29.43
CA LYS A 16 -27.67 -29.53 30.38
C LYS A 16 -29.09 -28.95 30.32
N ALA A 17 -29.38 -28.13 29.32
CA ALA A 17 -30.72 -27.65 28.96
C ALA A 17 -31.19 -28.19 27.58
N ALA A 18 -30.67 -29.33 27.14
CA ALA A 18 -31.10 -30.00 25.92
C ALA A 18 -32.34 -30.87 26.20
N GLY A 19 -33.50 -30.22 26.32
CA GLY A 19 -34.78 -30.85 25.99
C GLY A 19 -34.97 -30.77 24.47
N ASP A 20 -35.05 -31.93 23.81
CA ASP A 20 -35.27 -32.14 22.36
C ASP A 20 -34.20 -31.55 21.41
N GLY A 21 -33.00 -32.13 21.48
CA GLY A 21 -31.85 -31.81 20.62
C GLY A 21 -31.92 -32.32 19.18
N LEU A 22 -32.88 -31.85 18.39
CA LEU A 22 -32.76 -31.83 16.93
C LEU A 22 -32.39 -30.40 16.51
N ILE A 23 -31.12 -30.18 16.14
CA ILE A 23 -30.73 -28.97 15.41
C ILE A 23 -31.49 -29.03 14.08
N LYS A 24 -32.56 -28.24 13.94
CA LYS A 24 -33.27 -28.14 12.66
C LYS A 24 -32.29 -27.59 11.62
N PRO A 25 -32.07 -28.29 10.49
CA PRO A 25 -31.26 -27.75 9.42
C PRO A 25 -31.93 -26.47 8.89
N LEU A 26 -31.11 -25.51 8.42
CA LEU A 26 -31.59 -24.32 7.73
C LEU A 26 -32.62 -24.73 6.67
N GLY A 27 -33.80 -24.12 6.71
CA GLY A 27 -34.86 -24.45 5.77
C GLY A 27 -34.41 -24.18 4.32
N HIS A 28 -34.76 -25.04 3.36
CA HIS A 28 -34.45 -24.81 1.95
C HIS A 28 -34.97 -23.44 1.46
N HIS A 29 -36.16 -23.04 1.96
CA HIS A 29 -36.74 -21.73 1.69
C HIS A 29 -35.94 -20.59 2.31
N GLU A 30 -35.41 -20.79 3.52
CA GLU A 30 -34.63 -19.76 4.20
C GLU A 30 -33.31 -19.47 3.48
N LEU A 31 -32.62 -20.53 3.06
CA LEU A 31 -31.40 -20.43 2.27
C LEU A 31 -31.67 -19.77 0.91
N LEU A 32 -32.75 -20.17 0.23
CA LEU A 32 -33.17 -19.57 -1.03
C LEU A 32 -33.39 -18.06 -0.87
N LEU A 33 -34.12 -17.64 0.16
CA LEU A 33 -34.40 -16.23 0.42
C LEU A 33 -33.12 -15.44 0.66
N VAL A 34 -32.21 -15.92 1.50
CA VAL A 34 -30.93 -15.23 1.75
C VAL A 34 -30.13 -15.08 0.45
N LEU A 35 -30.03 -16.12 -0.38
CA LEU A 35 -29.31 -16.04 -1.66
C LEU A 35 -29.95 -15.02 -2.62
N VAL A 36 -31.28 -14.96 -2.68
CA VAL A 36 -32.03 -13.97 -3.46
C VAL A 36 -31.81 -12.56 -2.93
N GLN A 37 -31.92 -12.37 -1.61
CA GLN A 37 -31.68 -11.09 -0.94
C GLN A 37 -30.28 -10.57 -1.21
N LEU A 38 -29.25 -11.40 -1.03
CA LEU A 38 -27.86 -11.02 -1.30
C LEU A 38 -27.64 -10.66 -2.77
N SER A 39 -28.20 -11.45 -3.70
CA SER A 39 -28.10 -11.18 -5.13
C SER A 39 -28.75 -9.85 -5.49
N LEU A 40 -29.94 -9.59 -4.96
CA LEU A 40 -30.70 -8.36 -5.22
C LEU A 40 -30.03 -7.13 -4.60
N LEU A 41 -29.64 -7.23 -3.32
CA LEU A 41 -28.92 -6.16 -2.62
C LEU A 41 -27.63 -5.81 -3.35
N LEU A 42 -26.82 -6.82 -3.71
CA LEU A 42 -25.57 -6.61 -4.40
C LEU A 42 -25.77 -5.98 -5.78
N LEU A 43 -26.73 -6.49 -6.57
CA LEU A 43 -27.02 -5.98 -7.91
C LEU A 43 -27.41 -4.50 -7.87
N VAL A 44 -28.36 -4.14 -7.01
CA VAL A 44 -28.86 -2.76 -6.91
C VAL A 44 -27.82 -1.85 -6.27
N ALA A 45 -27.14 -2.30 -5.21
CA ALA A 45 -26.10 -1.52 -4.53
C ALA A 45 -24.92 -1.22 -5.45
N ARG A 46 -24.42 -2.21 -6.20
CA ARG A 46 -23.35 -1.99 -7.18
C ARG A 46 -23.80 -1.12 -8.35
N GLY A 47 -25.02 -1.32 -8.85
CA GLY A 47 -25.57 -0.50 -9.92
C GLY A 47 -25.69 0.98 -9.54
N LEU A 48 -26.24 1.27 -8.36
CA LEU A 48 -26.40 2.63 -7.87
C LEU A 48 -25.08 3.23 -7.37
N GLY A 49 -24.21 2.44 -6.75
CA GLY A 49 -22.86 2.87 -6.38
C GLY A 49 -22.04 3.29 -7.60
N GLU A 50 -22.12 2.54 -8.70
CA GLU A 50 -21.50 2.90 -9.97
C GLU A 50 -22.10 4.17 -10.57
N LEU A 51 -23.43 4.34 -10.48
CA LEU A 51 -24.08 5.57 -10.91
C LEU A 51 -23.59 6.78 -10.12
N MET A 52 -23.49 6.67 -8.79
CA MET A 52 -22.95 7.74 -7.94
C MET A 52 -21.49 8.06 -8.29
N ARG A 53 -20.67 7.03 -8.53
CA ARG A 53 -19.28 7.20 -8.96
C ARG A 53 -19.19 8.00 -10.27
N ARG A 54 -20.06 7.72 -11.24
CA ARG A 54 -20.09 8.44 -12.53
C ARG A 54 -20.42 9.93 -12.41
N ILE A 55 -21.18 10.32 -11.38
CA ILE A 55 -21.48 11.73 -11.09
C ILE A 55 -20.52 12.34 -10.04
N ASN A 56 -19.38 11.68 -9.78
CA ASN A 56 -18.35 12.10 -8.82
C ASN A 56 -18.82 12.17 -7.36
N LEU A 57 -19.76 11.31 -6.97
CA LEU A 57 -20.19 11.13 -5.58
C LEU A 57 -19.62 9.84 -4.98
N PRO A 58 -19.49 9.75 -3.64
CA PRO A 58 -19.06 8.53 -2.97
C PRO A 58 -19.99 7.33 -3.29
N PRO A 59 -19.45 6.16 -3.67
CA PRO A 59 -20.26 4.98 -4.00
C PRO A 59 -21.20 4.53 -2.87
N VAL A 60 -20.76 4.67 -1.61
CA VAL A 60 -21.54 4.34 -0.40
C VAL A 60 -22.92 5.00 -0.37
N VAL A 61 -23.08 6.20 -0.95
CA VAL A 61 -24.37 6.87 -1.06
C VAL A 61 -25.33 6.04 -1.91
N GLY A 62 -24.86 5.51 -3.04
CA GLY A 62 -25.66 4.67 -3.93
C GLY A 62 -25.95 3.30 -3.34
N GLU A 63 -24.98 2.72 -2.65
CA GLU A 63 -25.12 1.43 -1.95
C GLU A 63 -26.16 1.51 -0.83
N LEU A 64 -26.18 2.61 -0.07
CA LEU A 64 -27.21 2.84 0.95
C LEU A 64 -28.58 3.14 0.34
N LEU A 65 -28.63 3.95 -0.73
CA LEU A 65 -29.87 4.20 -1.48
C LEU A 65 -30.48 2.91 -2.04
N ALA A 66 -29.67 1.92 -2.40
CA ALA A 66 -30.18 0.60 -2.81
C ALA A 66 -31.01 -0.07 -1.69
N GLY A 67 -30.53 0.01 -0.45
CA GLY A 67 -31.27 -0.45 0.71
C GLY A 67 -32.57 0.32 0.93
N VAL A 68 -32.54 1.65 0.81
CA VAL A 68 -33.74 2.49 0.91
C VAL A 68 -34.77 2.12 -0.18
N LEU A 69 -34.30 1.90 -1.41
CA LEU A 69 -35.13 1.54 -2.54
C LEU A 69 -35.76 0.16 -2.37
N LEU A 70 -34.98 -0.83 -1.96
CA LEU A 70 -35.43 -2.21 -1.71
C LEU A 70 -36.18 -2.38 -0.37
N GLY A 71 -36.08 -1.38 0.50
CA GLY A 71 -36.67 -1.38 1.83
C GLY A 71 -38.17 -1.08 1.83
N PRO A 72 -38.77 -1.02 3.03
CA PRO A 72 -40.20 -0.74 3.19
C PRO A 72 -40.59 0.67 2.69
N SER A 73 -39.64 1.61 2.69
CA SER A 73 -39.84 3.01 2.33
C SER A 73 -40.29 3.23 0.88
N ILE A 74 -39.77 2.45 -0.08
CA ILE A 74 -40.07 2.62 -1.51
C ILE A 74 -40.64 1.33 -2.11
N PHE A 75 -39.88 0.23 -2.11
CA PHE A 75 -40.38 -1.04 -2.63
C PHE A 75 -41.58 -1.56 -1.84
N GLY A 76 -41.55 -1.44 -0.51
CA GLY A 76 -42.70 -1.79 0.35
C GLY A 76 -43.93 -0.90 0.15
N LEU A 77 -43.76 0.32 -0.35
CA LEU A 77 -44.88 1.22 -0.68
C LEU A 77 -45.49 0.89 -2.05
N LEU A 78 -44.64 0.57 -3.04
CA LEU A 78 -45.07 0.30 -4.42
C LEU A 78 -45.61 -1.13 -4.59
N LEU A 79 -44.97 -2.11 -3.96
CA LEU A 79 -45.27 -3.55 -4.09
C LEU A 79 -45.14 -4.26 -2.72
N PRO A 80 -46.04 -3.97 -1.75
CA PRO A 80 -45.93 -4.43 -0.36
C PRO A 80 -45.84 -5.95 -0.22
N ASP A 81 -46.67 -6.69 -0.96
CA ASP A 81 -46.69 -8.15 -0.88
C ASP A 81 -45.36 -8.75 -1.35
N LEU A 82 -44.84 -8.30 -2.49
CA LEU A 82 -43.58 -8.81 -3.04
C LEU A 82 -42.39 -8.45 -2.14
N GLN A 83 -42.38 -7.25 -1.57
CA GLN A 83 -41.35 -6.83 -0.62
C GLN A 83 -41.39 -7.68 0.65
N ALA A 84 -42.58 -7.96 1.20
CA ALA A 84 -42.73 -8.79 2.38
C ALA A 84 -42.38 -10.27 2.13
N HIS A 85 -42.52 -10.76 0.90
CA HIS A 85 -42.07 -12.10 0.51
C HIS A 85 -40.53 -12.18 0.39
N ILE A 86 -39.88 -11.18 -0.18
CA ILE A 86 -38.42 -11.16 -0.36
C ILE A 86 -37.69 -10.82 0.95
N PHE A 87 -38.22 -9.86 1.71
CA PHE A 87 -37.67 -9.40 3.00
C PHE A 87 -38.71 -9.59 4.11
N PRO A 88 -38.98 -10.85 4.52
CA PRO A 88 -39.95 -11.14 5.57
C PRO A 88 -39.49 -10.58 6.91
N LYS A 89 -40.43 -10.16 7.75
CA LYS A 89 -40.18 -9.69 9.12
C LYS A 89 -39.84 -10.83 10.11
N SER A 90 -39.42 -12.01 9.62
CA SER A 90 -39.05 -13.12 10.49
C SER A 90 -37.67 -12.89 11.11
N GLN A 91 -37.55 -13.17 12.41
CA GLN A 91 -36.30 -12.97 13.15
C GLN A 91 -35.14 -13.80 12.58
N GLU A 92 -35.42 -15.04 12.17
CA GLU A 92 -34.44 -15.96 11.59
C GLU A 92 -33.81 -15.38 10.31
N GLN A 93 -34.64 -14.89 9.37
CA GLN A 93 -34.16 -14.27 8.13
C GLN A 93 -33.37 -12.99 8.39
N SER A 94 -33.90 -12.11 9.27
CA SER A 94 -33.20 -10.89 9.65
C SER A 94 -31.84 -11.17 10.28
N ASN A 95 -31.72 -12.23 11.09
CA ASN A 95 -30.46 -12.63 11.71
C ASN A 95 -29.46 -13.13 10.68
N LEU A 96 -29.88 -13.97 9.72
CA LEU A 96 -28.99 -14.48 8.66
C LEU A 96 -28.38 -13.34 7.83
N LEU A 97 -29.20 -12.39 7.39
CA LEU A 97 -28.72 -11.20 6.67
C LEU A 97 -27.84 -10.31 7.56
N SER A 98 -28.20 -10.15 8.84
CA SER A 98 -27.44 -9.33 9.78
C SER A 98 -26.03 -9.89 10.03
N VAL A 99 -25.84 -11.21 10.09
CA VAL A 99 -24.51 -11.81 10.25
C VAL A 99 -23.60 -11.46 9.07
N ILE A 100 -24.10 -11.56 7.84
CA ILE A 100 -23.34 -11.21 6.64
C ILE A 100 -23.04 -9.70 6.60
N SER A 101 -24.02 -8.88 6.98
CA SER A 101 -23.86 -7.43 7.12
C SER A 101 -22.77 -7.08 8.15
N TRP A 102 -22.69 -7.80 9.28
CA TRP A 102 -21.66 -7.61 10.30
C TRP A 102 -20.27 -8.05 9.84
N LEU A 103 -20.17 -9.14 9.06
CA LEU A 103 -18.92 -9.48 8.39
C LEU A 103 -18.48 -8.36 7.45
N GLY A 104 -19.40 -7.70 6.75
CA GLY A 104 -19.08 -6.53 5.94
C GLY A 104 -18.52 -5.35 6.73
N VAL A 105 -19.07 -5.07 7.93
CA VAL A 105 -18.47 -4.08 8.85
C VAL A 105 -17.06 -4.50 9.25
N LEU A 106 -16.86 -5.74 9.71
CA LEU A 106 -15.55 -6.20 10.17
C LEU A 106 -14.50 -6.11 9.06
N PHE A 107 -14.82 -6.56 7.85
CA PHE A 107 -13.92 -6.48 6.70
C PHE A 107 -13.61 -5.03 6.30
N LEU A 108 -14.62 -4.15 6.30
CA LEU A 108 -14.42 -2.72 6.06
C LEU A 108 -13.40 -2.14 7.04
N LEU A 109 -13.49 -2.51 8.32
CA LEU A 109 -12.58 -2.01 9.36
C LEU A 109 -11.19 -2.62 9.31
N ILE A 110 -11.06 -3.88 8.89
CA ILE A 110 -9.74 -4.46 8.61
C ILE A 110 -9.06 -3.65 7.50
N VAL A 111 -9.78 -3.38 6.41
CA VAL A 111 -9.27 -2.60 5.27
C VAL A 111 -8.94 -1.17 5.69
N THR A 112 -9.82 -0.48 6.42
CA THR A 112 -9.53 0.86 6.95
C THR A 112 -8.32 0.86 7.88
N GLY A 113 -8.14 -0.18 8.70
CA GLY A 113 -6.94 -0.35 9.52
C GLY A 113 -5.68 -0.51 8.66
N LEU A 114 -5.74 -1.33 7.60
CA LEU A 114 -4.63 -1.53 6.66
C LEU A 114 -4.25 -0.24 5.93
N GLU A 115 -5.23 0.63 5.63
CA GLU A 115 -5.03 1.93 4.99
C GLU A 115 -4.47 3.01 5.95
N THR A 116 -4.48 2.76 7.27
CA THR A 116 -4.12 3.76 8.27
C THR A 116 -2.60 3.94 8.36
N ASP A 117 -2.10 5.09 7.90
CA ASP A 117 -0.68 5.45 7.99
C ASP A 117 -0.33 6.10 9.33
N LEU A 118 0.08 5.29 10.32
CA LEU A 118 0.53 5.82 11.61
C LEU A 118 1.80 6.66 11.52
N LYS A 119 2.66 6.45 10.52
CA LYS A 119 3.87 7.29 10.36
C LYS A 119 3.47 8.70 9.99
N LEU A 120 2.47 8.85 9.11
CA LEU A 120 1.92 10.15 8.75
C LEU A 120 1.28 10.85 9.97
N ILE A 121 0.49 10.11 10.76
CA ILE A 121 -0.13 10.62 11.99
C ILE A 121 0.95 11.14 12.95
N LEU A 122 2.01 10.37 13.18
CA LEU A 122 3.12 10.77 14.05
C LEU A 122 3.89 11.98 13.48
N ARG A 123 4.16 12.01 12.17
CA ARG A 123 4.91 13.08 11.49
C ARG A 123 4.19 14.43 11.55
N LYS A 124 2.87 14.46 11.39
CA LYS A 124 2.05 15.68 11.48
C LYS A 124 1.46 15.92 12.89
N GLY A 125 1.91 15.13 13.87
CA GLY A 125 1.18 14.80 15.11
C GLY A 125 0.58 15.97 15.88
N LYS A 126 1.33 17.05 16.15
CA LYS A 126 0.79 18.14 16.98
C LYS A 126 -0.41 18.84 16.32
N THR A 127 -0.28 19.21 15.06
CA THR A 127 -1.34 19.94 14.33
C THR A 127 -2.51 19.00 14.04
N ALA A 128 -2.25 17.78 13.58
CA ALA A 128 -3.29 16.78 13.32
C ALA A 128 -4.09 16.44 14.60
N LEU A 129 -3.40 16.26 15.74
CA LEU A 129 -4.03 15.99 17.03
C LEU A 129 -4.89 17.16 17.52
N LEU A 130 -4.43 18.41 17.38
CA LEU A 130 -5.21 19.58 17.78
C LEU A 130 -6.48 19.75 16.94
N ILE A 131 -6.38 19.50 15.62
CA ILE A 131 -7.55 19.50 14.72
C ILE A 131 -8.53 18.40 15.12
N SER A 132 -8.02 17.19 15.36
CA SER A 132 -8.81 16.04 15.77
C SER A 132 -9.51 16.28 17.11
N LEU A 133 -8.78 16.72 18.14
CA LEU A 133 -9.35 17.05 19.45
C LEU A 133 -10.42 18.15 19.34
N GLY A 134 -10.18 19.21 18.57
CA GLY A 134 -11.20 20.23 18.31
C GLY A 134 -12.42 19.64 17.59
N GLY A 135 -12.18 18.85 16.55
CA GLY A 135 -13.16 18.12 15.76
C GLY A 135 -13.88 16.99 16.49
N ILE A 136 -13.47 16.64 17.72
CA ILE A 136 -14.14 15.65 18.58
C ILE A 136 -14.82 16.38 19.74
N ILE A 137 -14.08 17.16 20.52
CA ILE A 137 -14.58 17.77 21.76
C ILE A 137 -15.79 18.67 21.49
N VAL A 138 -15.71 19.53 20.47
CA VAL A 138 -16.81 20.46 20.15
C VAL A 138 -18.08 19.70 19.73
N PRO A 139 -18.06 18.83 18.70
CA PRO A 139 -19.25 18.06 18.33
C PRO A 139 -19.70 17.08 19.41
N PHE A 140 -18.79 16.56 20.25
CA PHE A 140 -19.15 15.72 21.38
C PHE A 140 -19.99 16.50 22.40
N ILE A 141 -19.56 17.69 22.79
CA ILE A 141 -20.31 18.55 23.73
C ILE A 141 -21.66 18.94 23.12
N THR A 142 -21.69 19.38 21.87
CA THR A 142 -22.95 19.79 21.23
C THR A 142 -23.88 18.60 20.97
N GLY A 143 -23.34 17.43 20.63
CA GLY A 143 -24.07 16.19 20.42
C GLY A 143 -24.62 15.62 21.73
N PHE A 144 -23.86 15.71 22.82
CA PHE A 144 -24.33 15.35 24.15
C PHE A 144 -25.48 16.27 24.58
N GLY A 145 -25.30 17.59 24.42
CA GLY A 145 -26.36 18.57 24.70
C GLY A 145 -27.61 18.31 23.85
N LEU A 146 -27.45 18.03 22.56
CA LEU A 146 -28.55 17.67 21.67
C LEU A 146 -29.27 16.40 22.14
N GLY A 147 -28.53 15.33 22.42
CA GLY A 147 -29.10 14.08 22.93
C GLY A 147 -29.84 14.27 24.26
N TRP A 148 -29.34 15.17 25.12
CA TRP A 148 -29.99 15.51 26.37
C TRP A 148 -31.24 16.38 26.19
N LEU A 149 -31.35 17.16 25.12
CA LEU A 149 -32.48 18.06 24.86
C LEU A 149 -33.54 17.47 23.92
N LEU A 150 -33.22 16.39 23.19
CA LEU A 150 -34.15 15.73 22.27
C LEU A 150 -35.38 15.15 22.99
N PRO A 151 -36.59 15.21 22.40
CA PRO A 151 -37.77 14.62 23.01
C PRO A 151 -37.66 13.10 23.22
N ASP A 152 -38.29 12.59 24.28
CA ASP A 152 -38.30 11.18 24.67
C ASP A 152 -38.77 10.24 23.55
N SER A 153 -39.59 10.74 22.62
CA SER A 153 -40.06 9.99 21.46
C SER A 153 -38.94 9.53 20.51
N PHE A 154 -37.77 10.15 20.55
CA PHE A 154 -36.60 9.78 19.73
C PHE A 154 -35.67 8.78 20.43
N LEU A 155 -35.89 8.54 21.73
CA LEU A 155 -35.12 7.58 22.51
C LEU A 155 -35.77 6.20 22.39
N ALA A 156 -34.96 5.16 22.28
CA ALA A 156 -35.48 3.79 22.38
C ALA A 156 -35.93 3.45 23.82
N ASN A 157 -35.24 4.02 24.82
CA ASN A 157 -35.63 3.95 26.22
C ASN A 157 -35.33 5.29 26.93
N PRO A 158 -36.34 6.06 27.36
CA PRO A 158 -36.15 7.34 28.05
C PRO A 158 -35.30 7.27 29.32
N GLU A 159 -35.32 6.14 30.04
CA GLU A 159 -34.52 5.94 31.26
C GLU A 159 -33.01 5.89 30.99
N LYS A 160 -32.62 5.59 29.74
CA LYS A 160 -31.23 5.49 29.30
C LYS A 160 -30.74 6.76 28.58
N ARG A 161 -31.34 7.93 28.85
CA ARG A 161 -31.01 9.21 28.20
C ARG A 161 -29.52 9.54 28.21
N LEU A 162 -28.80 9.20 29.28
CA LEU A 162 -27.36 9.42 29.35
C LEU A 162 -26.59 8.62 28.29
N VAL A 163 -26.89 7.32 28.16
CA VAL A 163 -26.27 6.45 27.15
C VAL A 163 -26.65 6.93 25.75
N PHE A 164 -27.91 7.30 25.53
CA PHE A 164 -28.35 7.90 24.28
C PHE A 164 -27.56 9.18 23.96
N SER A 165 -27.39 10.08 24.94
CA SER A 165 -26.69 11.35 24.74
C SER A 165 -25.21 11.14 24.44
N LEU A 166 -24.55 10.20 25.13
CA LEU A 166 -23.17 9.80 24.82
C LEU A 166 -23.07 9.16 23.44
N PHE A 167 -24.08 8.38 23.03
CA PHE A 167 -24.11 7.76 21.70
C PHE A 167 -24.26 8.80 20.59
N ILE A 168 -25.17 9.77 20.75
CA ILE A 168 -25.31 10.90 19.83
C ILE A 168 -24.02 11.73 19.81
N ALA A 169 -23.42 12.02 20.97
CA ALA A 169 -22.14 12.71 21.06
C ALA A 169 -21.04 12.02 20.26
N THR A 170 -20.90 10.69 20.42
CA THR A 170 -19.94 9.89 19.66
C THR A 170 -20.25 9.91 18.16
N ALA A 171 -21.50 9.68 17.76
CA ALA A 171 -21.90 9.69 16.35
C ALA A 171 -21.60 11.03 15.68
N MET A 172 -21.82 12.15 16.37
CA MET A 172 -21.55 13.49 15.82
C MET A 172 -20.06 13.83 15.74
N SER A 173 -19.21 13.11 16.48
CA SER A 173 -17.76 13.35 16.56
C SER A 173 -16.96 12.63 15.47
N ILE A 174 -17.56 11.67 14.76
CA ILE A 174 -16.87 10.84 13.77
C ILE A 174 -16.86 11.52 12.40
N SER A 175 -15.77 11.32 11.65
CA SER A 175 -15.56 11.78 10.27
C SER A 175 -15.44 10.59 9.30
N ALA A 176 -15.26 10.86 8.02
CA ALA A 176 -14.99 9.85 7.00
C ALA A 176 -13.75 10.20 6.18
N VAL A 177 -12.62 9.58 6.53
CA VAL A 177 -11.34 9.70 5.80
C VAL A 177 -11.47 9.37 4.30
N PRO A 178 -12.20 8.31 3.86
CA PRO A 178 -12.24 7.95 2.45
C PRO A 178 -12.81 9.06 1.53
N VAL A 179 -13.80 9.81 2.01
CA VAL A 179 -14.40 10.92 1.25
C VAL A 179 -13.39 12.05 1.07
N ILE A 180 -12.70 12.42 2.15
CA ILE A 180 -11.65 13.44 2.14
C ILE A 180 -10.51 13.02 1.22
N ALA A 181 -10.01 11.80 1.39
CA ALA A 181 -8.93 11.24 0.60
C ALA A 181 -9.24 11.31 -0.88
N LYS A 182 -10.43 10.85 -1.29
CA LYS A 182 -10.88 10.90 -2.67
C LYS A 182 -10.86 12.32 -3.25
N VAL A 183 -11.38 13.30 -2.52
CA VAL A 183 -11.38 14.70 -2.96
C VAL A 183 -9.95 15.24 -3.11
N LEU A 184 -9.04 14.90 -2.18
CA LEU A 184 -7.64 15.28 -2.29
C LEU A 184 -6.94 14.60 -3.47
N MET A 185 -7.28 13.34 -3.81
CA MET A 185 -6.75 12.67 -4.99
C MET A 185 -7.21 13.33 -6.29
N ASP A 186 -8.52 13.63 -6.38
CA ASP A 186 -9.11 14.25 -7.57
C ASP A 186 -8.52 15.64 -7.84
N LEU A 187 -8.13 16.36 -6.79
CA LEU A 187 -7.46 17.66 -6.89
C LEU A 187 -5.93 17.55 -6.99
N ASN A 188 -5.37 16.34 -6.93
CA ASN A 188 -3.93 16.09 -6.89
C ASN A 188 -3.20 16.74 -5.69
N LEU A 189 -3.91 16.89 -4.56
CA LEU A 189 -3.43 17.56 -3.34
C LEU A 189 -3.04 16.59 -2.21
N ILE A 190 -3.05 15.26 -2.42
CA ILE A 190 -2.66 14.27 -1.39
C ILE A 190 -1.26 14.54 -0.83
N ARG A 191 -0.31 14.90 -1.71
CA ARG A 191 1.10 15.14 -1.36
C ARG A 191 1.35 16.50 -0.71
N ARG A 192 0.39 17.42 -0.82
CA ARG A 192 0.47 18.74 -0.18
C ARG A 192 0.39 18.63 1.34
N ASP A 193 0.97 19.59 2.04
CA ASP A 193 0.97 19.61 3.50
C ASP A 193 -0.45 19.71 4.05
N ILE A 194 -1.30 20.54 3.46
CA ILE A 194 -2.71 20.63 3.82
C ILE A 194 -3.41 19.27 3.65
N GLY A 195 -3.14 18.55 2.55
CA GLY A 195 -3.71 17.22 2.30
C GLY A 195 -3.25 16.19 3.32
N GLN A 196 -1.94 16.13 3.57
CA GLN A 196 -1.33 15.23 4.56
C GLN A 196 -1.83 15.48 5.99
N VAL A 197 -1.94 16.74 6.42
CA VAL A 197 -2.47 17.07 7.75
C VAL A 197 -3.96 16.73 7.83
N THR A 198 -4.73 16.97 6.77
CA THR A 198 -6.16 16.63 6.72
C THR A 198 -6.36 15.11 6.85
N LEU A 199 -5.58 14.30 6.12
CA LEU A 199 -5.62 12.84 6.21
C LEU A 199 -5.19 12.35 7.60
N ALA A 200 -4.10 12.90 8.15
CA ALA A 200 -3.62 12.56 9.49
C ALA A 200 -4.66 12.89 10.58
N ALA A 201 -5.30 14.06 10.50
CA ALA A 201 -6.36 14.47 11.42
C ALA A 201 -7.57 13.53 11.32
N GLY A 202 -8.01 13.20 10.09
CA GLY A 202 -9.10 12.26 9.88
C GLY A 202 -8.82 10.85 10.39
N MET A 203 -7.61 10.31 10.15
CA MET A 203 -7.22 8.99 10.67
C MET A 203 -7.12 8.98 12.20
N THR A 204 -6.72 10.11 12.79
CA THR A 204 -6.75 10.30 14.25
C THR A 204 -8.18 10.30 14.77
N ASP A 205 -9.09 11.00 14.09
CA ASP A 205 -10.53 11.03 14.40
C ASP A 205 -11.15 9.62 14.34
N ASP A 206 -10.86 8.85 13.29
CA ASP A 206 -11.36 7.48 13.16
C ASP A 206 -10.86 6.60 14.32
N THR A 207 -9.56 6.70 14.65
CA THR A 207 -8.98 5.93 15.76
C THR A 207 -9.64 6.28 17.09
N ILE A 208 -9.76 7.56 17.42
CA ILE A 208 -10.40 8.01 18.68
C ILE A 208 -11.90 7.68 18.66
N GLY A 209 -12.56 7.82 17.52
CA GLY A 209 -13.98 7.51 17.33
C GLY A 209 -14.31 6.06 17.65
N TRP A 210 -13.47 5.10 17.24
CA TRP A 210 -13.66 3.69 17.59
C TRP A 210 -13.48 3.41 19.08
N ILE A 211 -12.57 4.12 19.74
CA ILE A 211 -12.38 4.02 21.19
C ILE A 211 -13.63 4.55 21.91
N LEU A 212 -14.10 5.73 21.51
CA LEU A 212 -15.32 6.34 22.06
C LEU A 212 -16.53 5.44 21.86
N LEU A 213 -16.73 4.91 20.65
CA LEU A 213 -17.82 4.00 20.35
C LEU A 213 -17.73 2.73 21.19
N SER A 214 -16.56 2.12 21.30
CA SER A 214 -16.37 0.90 22.09
C SER A 214 -16.74 1.09 23.55
N VAL A 215 -16.34 2.23 24.14
CA VAL A 215 -16.69 2.58 25.52
C VAL A 215 -18.19 2.80 25.66
N VAL A 216 -18.82 3.57 24.77
CA VAL A 216 -20.26 3.88 24.85
C VAL A 216 -21.12 2.63 24.57
N SER A 217 -20.76 1.79 23.60
CA SER A 217 -21.41 0.50 23.33
C SER A 217 -21.30 -0.47 24.50
N GLY A 218 -20.13 -0.53 25.15
CA GLY A 218 -19.93 -1.34 26.35
C GLY A 218 -20.84 -0.90 27.50
N LEU A 219 -21.01 0.42 27.69
CA LEU A 219 -21.94 0.99 28.66
C LEU A 219 -23.41 0.71 28.33
N ALA A 220 -23.77 0.72 27.05
CA ALA A 220 -25.13 0.38 26.63
C ALA A 220 -25.47 -1.08 26.93
N SER A 221 -24.49 -1.98 26.74
CA SER A 221 -24.65 -3.44 26.89
C SER A 221 -24.72 -3.89 28.35
N SER A 222 -24.01 -3.22 29.27
CA SER A 222 -23.99 -3.58 30.69
C SER A 222 -25.33 -3.31 31.41
N GLY A 223 -26.13 -2.35 30.90
CA GLY A 223 -27.41 -1.95 31.47
C GLY A 223 -27.35 -1.33 32.87
N LYS A 224 -26.15 -1.18 33.47
CA LYS A 224 -25.90 -0.61 34.80
C LYS A 224 -24.88 0.50 34.69
N PHE A 225 -25.21 1.65 35.27
CA PHE A 225 -24.37 2.85 35.22
C PHE A 225 -23.78 3.11 36.61
N ASP A 226 -22.73 2.38 36.93
CA ASP A 226 -21.86 2.69 38.07
C ASP A 226 -20.50 3.16 37.52
N PHE A 227 -19.81 4.00 38.30
CA PHE A 227 -18.48 4.49 37.99
C PHE A 227 -17.51 3.34 37.68
N GLY A 228 -17.70 2.19 38.34
CA GLY A 228 -16.96 0.96 38.09
C GLY A 228 -17.10 0.42 36.66
N THR A 229 -18.28 0.52 36.03
CA THR A 229 -18.50 0.02 34.66
C THR A 229 -17.85 0.93 33.62
N ILE A 230 -17.95 2.25 33.77
CA ILE A 230 -17.25 3.21 32.90
C ILE A 230 -15.75 3.03 33.01
N PHE A 231 -15.25 2.96 34.25
CA PHE A 231 -13.83 2.73 34.51
C PHE A 231 -13.36 1.41 33.91
N HIS A 232 -14.14 0.33 34.04
CA HIS A 232 -13.84 -0.96 33.42
C HIS A 232 -13.79 -0.87 31.89
N SER A 233 -14.80 -0.30 31.22
CA SER A 233 -14.81 -0.19 29.76
C SER A 233 -13.66 0.67 29.22
N VAL A 234 -13.37 1.82 29.86
CA VAL A 234 -12.25 2.69 29.46
C VAL A 234 -10.92 2.01 29.71
N SER A 235 -10.72 1.41 30.89
CA SER A 235 -9.47 0.71 31.22
C SER A 235 -9.25 -0.53 30.35
N ALA A 236 -10.30 -1.29 30.04
CA ALA A 236 -10.24 -2.41 29.11
C ALA A 236 -9.83 -1.97 27.70
N ALA A 237 -10.39 -0.86 27.19
CA ALA A 237 -10.01 -0.31 25.89
C ALA A 237 -8.54 0.15 25.87
N ILE A 238 -8.11 0.91 26.88
CA ILE A 238 -6.72 1.38 27.00
C ILE A 238 -5.76 0.20 27.14
N LEU A 239 -6.09 -0.79 27.98
CA LEU A 239 -5.26 -1.99 28.18
C LEU A 239 -5.16 -2.80 26.89
N PHE A 240 -6.27 -3.01 26.19
CA PHE A 240 -6.28 -3.69 24.91
C PHE A 240 -5.37 -2.98 23.89
N LEU A 241 -5.51 -1.65 23.74
CA LEU A 241 -4.67 -0.86 22.83
C LEU A 241 -3.19 -0.93 23.22
N ALA A 242 -2.88 -0.78 24.52
CA ALA A 242 -1.52 -0.86 25.01
C ALA A 242 -0.89 -2.22 24.70
N ILE A 243 -1.61 -3.33 24.95
CA ILE A 243 -1.15 -4.68 24.61
C ILE A 243 -1.03 -4.86 23.10
N ALA A 244 -2.00 -4.41 22.32
CA ALA A 244 -2.01 -4.53 20.87
C ALA A 244 -0.81 -3.81 20.24
N PHE A 245 -0.55 -2.55 20.61
CA PHE A 245 0.55 -1.76 20.04
C PHE A 245 1.94 -2.11 20.60
N THR A 246 2.04 -2.87 21.69
CA THR A 246 3.32 -3.36 22.23
C THR A 246 3.58 -4.82 21.84
N ILE A 247 2.87 -5.74 22.49
CA ILE A 247 3.03 -7.19 22.30
C ILE A 247 2.38 -7.62 20.98
N GLY A 248 1.16 -7.14 20.69
CA GLY A 248 0.41 -7.50 19.49
C GLY A 248 1.17 -7.17 18.21
N ARG A 249 1.81 -6.00 18.13
CA ARG A 249 2.65 -5.60 17.00
C ARG A 249 3.74 -6.64 16.71
N THR A 250 4.41 -7.12 17.76
CA THR A 250 5.48 -8.11 17.63
C THR A 250 4.93 -9.46 17.20
N ILE A 251 3.79 -9.88 17.76
CA ILE A 251 3.12 -11.14 17.41
C ILE A 251 2.69 -11.12 15.93
N VAL A 252 2.01 -10.05 15.49
CA VAL A 252 1.54 -9.90 14.11
C VAL A 252 2.72 -9.94 13.13
N ASP A 253 3.77 -9.16 13.39
CA ASP A 253 4.95 -9.12 12.53
C ASP A 253 5.71 -10.46 12.50
N GLN A 254 5.77 -11.18 13.62
CA GLN A 254 6.38 -12.52 13.67
C GLN A 254 5.57 -13.55 12.87
N ILE A 255 4.24 -13.52 12.99
CA ILE A 255 3.36 -14.44 12.26
C ILE A 255 3.42 -14.14 10.76
N LEU A 256 3.36 -12.86 10.36
CA LEU A 256 3.43 -12.49 8.94
C LEU A 256 4.79 -12.83 8.33
N ARG A 257 5.90 -12.62 9.06
CA ARG A 257 7.23 -13.10 8.66
C ARG A 257 7.26 -14.61 8.46
N TRP A 258 6.74 -15.36 9.43
CA TRP A 258 6.72 -16.81 9.33
C TRP A 258 5.88 -17.31 8.13
N VAL A 259 4.75 -16.66 7.86
CA VAL A 259 3.92 -16.95 6.69
C VAL A 259 4.66 -16.64 5.40
N ASP A 260 5.33 -15.50 5.30
CA ASP A 260 6.13 -15.09 4.14
C ASP A 260 7.31 -16.05 3.88
N ASP A 261 8.04 -16.42 4.94
CA ASP A 261 9.27 -17.22 4.84
C ASP A 261 9.01 -18.71 4.56
N TYR A 262 7.95 -19.30 5.15
CA TYR A 262 7.75 -20.76 5.13
C TYR A 262 6.53 -21.25 4.34
N VAL A 263 5.44 -20.48 4.32
CA VAL A 263 4.22 -20.87 3.60
C VAL A 263 4.22 -20.26 2.20
N GLY A 264 4.54 -18.97 2.12
CA GLY A 264 4.55 -18.17 0.91
C GLY A 264 3.15 -17.98 0.33
N GLY A 265 3.02 -16.92 -0.47
CA GLY A 265 1.84 -16.68 -1.28
C GLY A 265 0.77 -15.77 -0.66
N ILE A 266 0.02 -15.15 -1.56
CA ILE A 266 -0.98 -14.13 -1.27
C ILE A 266 -2.12 -14.70 -0.40
N SER A 267 -2.59 -15.92 -0.70
CA SER A 267 -3.69 -16.56 0.02
C SER A 267 -3.36 -16.83 1.49
N ALA A 268 -2.11 -17.21 1.78
CA ALA A 268 -1.64 -17.45 3.13
C ALA A 268 -1.57 -16.13 3.92
N SER A 269 -1.09 -15.06 3.29
CA SER A 269 -1.03 -13.71 3.89
C SER A 269 -2.43 -13.18 4.24
N ILE A 270 -3.39 -13.30 3.31
CA ILE A 270 -4.79 -12.91 3.56
C ILE A 270 -5.37 -13.75 4.70
N SER A 271 -5.19 -15.07 4.67
CA SER A 271 -5.70 -15.97 5.70
C SER A 271 -5.15 -15.62 7.09
N ALA A 272 -3.86 -15.30 7.19
CA ALA A 272 -3.23 -14.90 8.44
C ALA A 272 -3.83 -13.61 9.00
N VAL A 273 -3.98 -12.57 8.17
CA VAL A 273 -4.61 -11.31 8.60
C VAL A 273 -6.07 -11.52 9.01
N LEU A 274 -6.83 -12.33 8.28
CA LEU A 274 -8.22 -12.63 8.64
C LEU A 274 -8.32 -13.39 9.97
N ILE A 275 -7.49 -14.42 10.18
CA ILE A 275 -7.47 -15.19 11.44
C ILE A 275 -7.12 -14.27 12.61
N LEU A 276 -6.08 -13.44 12.46
CA LEU A 276 -5.66 -12.50 13.51
C LEU A 276 -6.74 -11.45 13.79
N SER A 277 -7.35 -10.88 12.74
CA SER A 277 -8.39 -9.86 12.88
C SER A 277 -9.66 -10.41 13.52
N LEU A 278 -10.11 -11.60 13.12
CA LEU A 278 -11.27 -12.27 13.73
C LEU A 278 -10.98 -12.66 15.19
N SER A 279 -9.76 -13.10 15.51
CA SER A 279 -9.35 -13.40 16.88
C SER A 279 -9.35 -12.15 17.77
N ALA A 280 -8.87 -11.03 17.25
CA ALA A 280 -8.88 -9.75 17.95
C ALA A 280 -10.30 -9.17 18.10
N ALA A 281 -11.15 -9.32 17.09
CA ALA A 281 -12.57 -8.96 17.17
C ALA A 281 -13.29 -9.78 18.24
N ALA A 282 -13.04 -11.10 18.29
CA ALA A 282 -13.58 -11.96 19.34
C ALA A 282 -13.07 -11.59 20.73
N LEU A 283 -11.76 -11.28 20.86
CA LEU A 283 -11.16 -10.86 22.13
C LEU A 283 -11.74 -9.54 22.64
N THR A 284 -11.84 -8.54 21.78
CA THR A 284 -12.43 -7.23 22.15
C THR A 284 -13.90 -7.38 22.55
N HIS A 285 -14.66 -8.20 21.83
CA HIS A 285 -16.03 -8.51 22.21
C HIS A 285 -16.12 -9.21 23.58
N ALA A 286 -15.24 -10.17 23.86
CA ALA A 286 -15.16 -10.86 25.15
C ALA A 286 -14.79 -9.92 26.32
N LEU A 287 -14.06 -8.84 26.05
CA LEU A 287 -13.75 -7.78 27.03
C LEU A 287 -14.91 -6.81 27.29
N GLY A 288 -16.06 -7.00 26.62
CA GLY A 288 -17.21 -6.10 26.70
C GLY A 288 -17.03 -4.80 25.90
N LEU A 289 -16.15 -4.82 24.89
CA LEU A 289 -15.96 -3.75 23.91
C LEU A 289 -16.60 -4.14 22.58
N GLU A 290 -16.64 -3.20 21.64
CA GLU A 290 -17.14 -3.46 20.30
C GLU A 290 -16.13 -4.31 19.49
N ALA A 291 -16.61 -5.37 18.82
CA ALA A 291 -15.76 -6.29 18.05
C ALA A 291 -15.00 -5.57 16.91
N ALA A 292 -15.62 -4.51 16.38
CA ALA A 292 -15.07 -3.60 15.39
C ALA A 292 -13.68 -3.06 15.75
N LEU A 293 -13.44 -2.72 17.03
CA LEU A 293 -12.18 -2.16 17.49
C LEU A 293 -11.02 -3.14 17.30
N GLY A 294 -11.24 -4.42 17.61
CA GLY A 294 -10.22 -5.45 17.47
C GLY A 294 -9.80 -5.67 16.02
N ALA A 295 -10.79 -5.71 15.11
CA ALA A 295 -10.57 -5.84 13.67
C ALA A 295 -9.80 -4.64 13.10
N PHE A 296 -10.19 -3.42 13.48
CA PHE A 296 -9.52 -2.19 13.06
C PHE A 296 -8.07 -2.11 13.53
N VAL A 297 -7.82 -2.35 14.83
CA VAL A 297 -6.46 -2.31 15.39
C VAL A 297 -5.56 -3.37 14.76
N LEU A 298 -6.07 -4.57 14.51
CA LEU A 298 -5.30 -5.61 13.81
C LEU A 298 -4.99 -5.24 12.36
N GLY A 299 -5.93 -4.58 11.66
CA GLY A 299 -5.67 -3.98 10.35
C GLY A 299 -4.49 -3.00 10.40
N ILE A 300 -4.46 -2.09 11.37
CA ILE A 300 -3.34 -1.15 11.57
C ILE A 300 -2.01 -1.90 11.76
N LEU A 301 -1.98 -2.89 12.64
CA LEU A 301 -0.75 -3.64 12.94
C LEU A 301 -0.26 -4.43 11.73
N ALA A 302 -1.17 -5.04 10.96
CA ALA A 302 -0.83 -5.75 9.74
C ALA A 302 -0.29 -4.82 8.64
N GLY A 303 -0.92 -3.66 8.44
CA GLY A 303 -0.50 -2.66 7.44
C GLY A 303 0.86 -2.03 7.73
N GLN A 304 1.33 -2.10 8.98
CA GLN A 304 2.66 -1.66 9.37
C GLN A 304 3.78 -2.68 9.13
N SER A 305 3.45 -3.96 8.97
CA SER A 305 4.47 -4.98 8.74
C SER A 305 5.00 -4.87 7.32
N ARG A 306 6.32 -4.73 7.16
CA ARG A 306 6.98 -4.70 5.84
C ARG A 306 6.80 -6.01 5.05
N ARG A 307 6.36 -7.07 5.73
CA ARG A 307 6.22 -8.43 5.20
C ARG A 307 4.78 -8.75 4.82
N PHE A 308 3.85 -7.83 5.09
CA PHE A 308 2.51 -7.93 4.54
C PHE A 308 2.55 -7.62 3.04
N SER A 309 2.04 -8.54 2.22
CA SER A 309 1.97 -8.34 0.78
C SER A 309 0.99 -7.21 0.42
N ASN A 310 1.49 -6.20 -0.30
CA ASN A 310 0.64 -5.11 -0.83
C ASN A 310 -0.48 -5.65 -1.72
N GLU A 311 -0.20 -6.70 -2.49
CA GLU A 311 -1.20 -7.39 -3.33
C GLU A 311 -2.28 -8.07 -2.49
N ALA A 312 -1.91 -8.68 -1.36
CA ALA A 312 -2.87 -9.25 -0.42
C ALA A 312 -3.79 -8.19 0.18
N GLY A 313 -3.23 -7.03 0.56
CA GLY A 313 -4.01 -5.88 1.02
C GLY A 313 -5.00 -5.39 -0.03
N HIS A 314 -4.53 -5.15 -1.25
CA HIS A 314 -5.36 -4.71 -2.37
C HIS A 314 -6.47 -5.73 -2.72
N LEU A 315 -6.18 -7.03 -2.70
CA LEU A 315 -7.20 -8.06 -2.94
C LEU A 315 -8.27 -8.07 -1.85
N LEU A 316 -7.88 -7.87 -0.59
CA LEU A 316 -8.81 -7.76 0.52
C LEU A 316 -9.69 -6.50 0.40
N GLU A 317 -9.11 -5.37 0.01
CA GLU A 317 -9.82 -4.12 -0.30
C GLU A 317 -10.84 -4.33 -1.43
N VAL A 318 -10.39 -4.86 -2.58
CA VAL A 318 -11.24 -5.12 -3.74
C VAL A 318 -12.38 -6.07 -3.40
N PHE A 319 -12.11 -7.16 -2.67
CA PHE A 319 -13.15 -8.11 -2.26
C PHE A 319 -14.17 -7.46 -1.33
N THR A 320 -13.70 -6.70 -0.34
CA THR A 320 -14.55 -5.94 0.59
C THR A 320 -15.44 -4.96 -0.17
N ALA A 321 -14.87 -4.14 -1.05
CA ALA A 321 -15.58 -3.12 -1.82
C ALA A 321 -16.51 -3.69 -2.90
N ALA A 322 -16.18 -4.86 -3.46
CA ALA A 322 -16.98 -5.50 -4.51
C ALA A 322 -18.15 -6.31 -3.96
N PHE A 323 -18.04 -6.88 -2.76
CA PHE A 323 -19.01 -7.83 -2.22
C PHE A 323 -19.57 -7.40 -0.86
N LEU A 324 -18.72 -7.35 0.17
CA LEU A 324 -19.18 -7.27 1.56
C LEU A 324 -19.70 -5.88 1.95
N ALA A 325 -18.98 -4.81 1.59
CA ALA A 325 -19.36 -3.44 1.92
C ALA A 325 -20.70 -3.02 1.27
N PRO A 326 -20.95 -3.27 -0.02
CA PRO A 326 -22.25 -2.99 -0.64
C PRO A 326 -23.42 -3.69 0.07
N ILE A 327 -23.25 -4.94 0.51
CA ILE A 327 -24.27 -5.68 1.24
C ILE A 327 -24.52 -5.05 2.62
N PHE A 328 -23.45 -4.66 3.33
CA PHE A 328 -23.57 -3.96 4.61
C PHE A 328 -24.34 -2.64 4.46
N PHE A 329 -23.96 -1.77 3.51
CA PHE A 329 -24.61 -0.47 3.34
C PHE A 329 -26.04 -0.58 2.84
N ALA A 330 -26.32 -1.51 1.92
CA ALA A 330 -27.70 -1.78 1.51
C ALA A 330 -28.52 -2.37 2.67
N GLY A 331 -27.95 -3.26 3.48
CA GLY A 331 -28.57 -3.77 4.70
C GLY A 331 -28.88 -2.67 5.72
N ALA A 332 -27.97 -1.69 5.88
CA ALA A 332 -28.21 -0.50 6.68
C ALA A 332 -29.34 0.36 6.07
N GLY A 333 -29.36 0.54 4.75
CA GLY A 333 -30.41 1.26 4.03
C GLY A 333 -31.80 0.64 4.16
N LEU A 334 -31.92 -0.70 4.23
CA LEU A 334 -33.20 -1.40 4.44
C LEU A 334 -33.89 -0.99 5.75
N LYS A 335 -33.12 -0.55 6.76
CA LYS A 335 -33.61 -0.13 8.07
C LYS A 335 -34.05 1.34 8.12
N VAL A 336 -33.81 2.11 7.05
CA VAL A 336 -34.15 3.53 6.96
C VAL A 336 -35.62 3.69 6.59
N ASP A 337 -36.33 4.51 7.35
CA ASP A 337 -37.74 4.85 7.13
C ASP A 337 -37.87 6.30 6.64
N LEU A 338 -38.00 6.49 5.32
CA LEU A 338 -38.15 7.81 4.70
C LEU A 338 -39.52 8.43 4.99
N LEU A 339 -40.56 7.60 5.11
CA LEU A 339 -41.92 8.09 5.34
C LEU A 339 -42.01 8.75 6.72
N THR A 340 -41.41 8.11 7.72
CA THR A 340 -41.32 8.67 9.07
C THR A 340 -40.39 9.90 9.14
N LEU A 341 -39.33 9.93 8.31
CA LEU A 341 -38.43 11.08 8.21
C LEU A 341 -39.13 12.33 7.64
N LEU A 342 -40.07 12.16 6.70
CA LEU A 342 -40.82 13.24 6.07
C LEU A 342 -41.93 13.82 6.96
N VAL A 343 -42.24 13.19 8.10
CA VAL A 343 -43.17 13.76 9.10
C VAL A 343 -42.60 15.10 9.59
N PRO A 344 -43.38 16.20 9.60
CA PRO A 344 -42.87 17.55 9.88
C PRO A 344 -42.04 17.68 11.17
N GLN A 345 -42.47 16.99 12.24
CA GLN A 345 -41.74 16.98 13.51
C GLN A 345 -40.39 16.26 13.40
N THR A 346 -40.37 15.06 12.81
CA THR A 346 -39.13 14.30 12.57
C THR A 346 -38.17 15.06 11.67
N LEU A 347 -38.69 15.67 10.59
CA LEU A 347 -37.91 16.47 9.66
C LEU A 347 -37.30 17.69 10.35
N LEU A 348 -38.07 18.41 11.19
CA LEU A 348 -37.56 19.55 11.96
C LEU A 348 -36.41 19.13 12.88
N PHE A 349 -36.58 18.06 13.67
CA PHE A 349 -35.50 17.56 14.53
C PHE A 349 -34.32 17.02 13.71
N GLY A 350 -34.58 16.38 12.57
CA GLY A 350 -33.53 15.94 11.65
C GLY A 350 -32.70 17.10 11.11
N LEU A 351 -33.33 18.22 10.74
CA LEU A 351 -32.64 19.44 10.31
C LEU A 351 -31.86 20.10 11.46
N ILE A 352 -32.40 20.08 12.69
CA ILE A 352 -31.66 20.56 13.88
C ILE A 352 -30.42 19.70 14.11
N VAL A 353 -30.55 18.37 14.08
CA VAL A 353 -29.43 17.43 14.25
C VAL A 353 -28.39 17.67 13.17
N LEU A 354 -28.80 17.82 11.91
CA LEU A 354 -27.91 18.16 10.79
C LEU A 354 -27.19 19.50 10.99
N ALA A 355 -27.90 20.54 11.43
CA ALA A 355 -27.30 21.85 11.67
C ALA A 355 -26.26 21.78 12.80
N VAL A 356 -26.59 21.12 13.92
CA VAL A 356 -25.67 20.94 15.05
C VAL A 356 -24.46 20.10 14.64
N ALA A 357 -24.68 19.03 13.87
CA ALA A 357 -23.63 18.21 13.29
C ALA A 357 -22.64 19.04 12.48
N CYS A 358 -23.16 19.78 11.49
CA CYS A 358 -22.36 20.60 10.60
C CYS A 358 -21.61 21.70 11.36
N VAL A 359 -22.30 22.47 12.19
CA VAL A 359 -21.72 23.60 12.91
C VAL A 359 -20.69 23.13 13.94
N GLY A 360 -21.01 22.10 14.74
CA GLY A 360 -20.12 21.57 15.75
C GLY A 360 -18.82 21.03 15.15
N LYS A 361 -18.93 20.21 14.09
CA LYS A 361 -17.78 19.60 13.45
C LYS A 361 -16.92 20.63 12.70
N PHE A 362 -17.56 21.49 11.91
CA PHE A 362 -16.87 22.54 11.17
C PHE A 362 -16.12 23.49 12.11
N THR A 363 -16.79 23.97 13.16
CA THR A 363 -16.20 24.91 14.14
C THR A 363 -15.09 24.25 14.93
N GLY A 364 -15.26 23.01 15.37
CA GLY A 364 -14.24 22.25 16.08
C GLY A 364 -12.95 22.08 15.28
N ALA A 365 -13.06 21.60 14.04
CA ALA A 365 -11.92 21.43 13.16
C ALA A 365 -11.27 22.78 12.76
N TYR A 366 -12.09 23.82 12.51
CA TYR A 366 -11.58 25.17 12.25
C TYR A 366 -10.79 25.71 13.45
N LEU A 367 -11.33 25.67 14.66
CA LEU A 367 -10.64 26.15 15.86
C LEU A 367 -9.36 25.34 16.13
N GLY A 368 -9.43 24.01 16.02
CA GLY A 368 -8.28 23.13 16.18
C GLY A 368 -7.16 23.44 15.18
N SER A 369 -7.53 23.74 13.92
CA SER A 369 -6.56 24.12 12.88
C SER A 369 -5.89 25.48 13.14
N ARG A 370 -6.65 26.46 13.64
CA ARG A 370 -6.12 27.81 13.95
C ARG A 370 -5.18 27.76 15.14
N VAL A 371 -5.51 26.99 16.19
CA VAL A 371 -4.61 26.73 17.32
C VAL A 371 -3.38 25.92 16.88
N GLY A 372 -3.55 25.03 15.91
CA GLY A 372 -2.49 24.26 15.27
C GLY A 372 -1.59 25.04 14.32
N GLY A 373 -1.80 26.35 14.14
CA GLY A 373 -0.95 27.26 13.36
C GLY A 373 -1.33 27.40 11.88
N LEU A 374 -2.39 26.74 11.42
CA LEU A 374 -2.84 26.83 10.01
C LEU A 374 -3.56 28.14 9.73
N SER A 375 -3.42 28.69 8.52
CA SER A 375 -4.06 29.92 8.05
C SER A 375 -5.60 29.83 8.03
N HIS A 376 -6.27 30.95 7.79
CA HIS A 376 -7.73 31.00 7.72
C HIS A 376 -8.31 30.07 6.65
N TRP A 377 -7.75 30.09 5.43
CA TRP A 377 -8.22 29.25 4.32
C TRP A 377 -7.93 27.77 4.55
N GLU A 378 -6.77 27.44 5.13
CA GLU A 378 -6.48 26.07 5.56
C GLU A 378 -7.45 25.61 6.64
N GLY A 379 -7.81 26.48 7.59
CA GLY A 379 -8.78 26.14 8.62
C GLY A 379 -10.20 25.96 8.09
N LEU A 380 -10.62 26.77 7.12
CA LEU A 380 -11.90 26.57 6.42
C LEU A 380 -11.89 25.26 5.62
N ALA A 381 -10.76 24.89 5.02
CA ALA A 381 -10.58 23.61 4.35
C ALA A 381 -10.66 22.44 5.36
N MET A 382 -10.02 22.55 6.52
CA MET A 382 -10.13 21.56 7.60
C MET A 382 -11.58 21.41 8.07
N GLY A 383 -12.28 22.51 8.35
CA GLY A 383 -13.70 22.49 8.71
C GLY A 383 -14.58 21.83 7.65
N SER A 384 -14.35 22.15 6.37
CA SER A 384 -15.10 21.60 5.25
C SER A 384 -14.83 20.11 5.04
N GLY A 385 -13.56 19.70 5.13
CA GLY A 385 -13.13 18.32 4.93
C GLY A 385 -13.54 17.42 6.10
N MET A 386 -13.28 17.84 7.34
CA MET A 386 -13.63 17.05 8.54
C MET A 386 -15.14 16.93 8.75
N ASN A 387 -15.95 17.80 8.14
CA ASN A 387 -17.41 17.67 8.13
C ASN A 387 -17.90 16.55 7.19
N ALA A 388 -17.02 15.94 6.38
CA ALA A 388 -17.36 14.71 5.68
C ALA A 388 -17.61 13.61 6.71
N ARG A 389 -18.85 13.13 6.78
CA ARG A 389 -19.17 11.85 7.43
C ARG A 389 -19.42 10.82 6.34
N GLY A 390 -20.00 9.69 6.68
CA GLY A 390 -20.25 8.64 5.70
C GLY A 390 -20.30 7.27 6.34
N ALA A 391 -19.56 6.32 5.75
CA ALA A 391 -19.57 4.91 6.12
C ALA A 391 -19.51 4.66 7.63
N MET A 392 -18.60 5.33 8.32
CA MET A 392 -18.34 5.12 9.75
C MET A 392 -19.51 5.54 10.63
N GLU A 393 -20.16 6.66 10.31
CA GLU A 393 -21.34 7.13 11.04
C GLU A 393 -22.53 6.17 10.85
N ILE A 394 -22.66 5.57 9.66
CA ILE A 394 -23.69 4.55 9.38
C ILE A 394 -23.45 3.27 10.19
N VAL A 395 -22.19 2.85 10.34
CA VAL A 395 -21.84 1.73 11.22
C VAL A 395 -22.25 2.05 12.66
N VAL A 396 -21.89 3.22 13.16
CA VAL A 396 -22.28 3.68 14.51
C VAL A 396 -23.80 3.67 14.66
N ALA A 397 -24.54 4.25 13.72
CA ALA A 397 -26.01 4.24 13.75
C ALA A 397 -26.58 2.81 13.80
N THR A 398 -26.01 1.90 12.99
CA THR A 398 -26.44 0.50 12.92
C THR A 398 -26.19 -0.24 14.25
N ILE A 399 -25.06 0.02 14.89
CA ILE A 399 -24.72 -0.51 16.21
C ILE A 399 -25.68 0.05 17.25
N GLY A 400 -25.93 1.36 17.26
CA GLY A 400 -26.83 2.02 18.21
C GLY A 400 -28.27 1.52 18.12
N LEU A 401 -28.76 1.26 16.90
CA LEU A 401 -30.06 0.64 16.68
C LEU A 401 -30.09 -0.81 17.18
N SER A 402 -29.02 -1.57 16.95
CA SER A 402 -28.90 -2.98 17.36
C SER A 402 -28.79 -3.15 18.88
N LEU A 403 -28.14 -2.21 19.57
CA LEU A 403 -28.06 -2.16 21.04
C LEU A 403 -29.35 -1.62 21.68
N GLY A 404 -30.34 -1.20 20.89
CA GLY A 404 -31.57 -0.57 21.38
C GLY A 404 -31.32 0.77 22.08
N VAL A 405 -30.25 1.48 21.70
CA VAL A 405 -29.98 2.86 22.13
C VAL A 405 -30.75 3.83 21.24
N LEU A 406 -30.74 3.58 19.94
CA LEU A 406 -31.45 4.36 18.93
C LEU A 406 -32.76 3.66 18.57
N ASN A 407 -33.83 4.43 18.38
CA ASN A 407 -35.03 3.93 17.72
C ASN A 407 -34.89 4.10 16.18
N PRO A 408 -35.79 3.49 15.38
CA PRO A 408 -35.72 3.58 13.92
C PRO A 408 -35.79 5.03 13.36
N GLN A 409 -36.46 5.93 14.06
CA GLN A 409 -36.59 7.34 13.66
C GLN A 409 -35.25 8.08 13.78
N MET A 410 -34.62 7.97 14.95
CA MET A 410 -33.31 8.59 15.19
C MET A 410 -32.21 7.93 14.34
N TYR A 411 -32.30 6.61 14.12
CA TYR A 411 -31.43 5.91 13.16
C TYR A 411 -31.52 6.54 11.76
N SER A 412 -32.75 6.74 11.25
CA SER A 412 -32.97 7.34 9.93
C SER A 412 -32.45 8.79 9.86
N ILE A 413 -32.57 9.56 10.95
CA ILE A 413 -31.99 10.91 11.04
C ILE A 413 -30.46 10.87 10.96
N ILE A 414 -29.78 10.01 11.72
CA ILE A 414 -28.31 9.92 11.69
C ILE A 414 -27.83 9.48 10.31
N VAL A 415 -28.52 8.52 9.68
CA VAL A 415 -28.20 8.12 8.30
C VAL A 415 -28.40 9.27 7.32
N MET A 416 -29.48 10.04 7.44
CA MET A 416 -29.68 11.26 6.63
C MET A 416 -28.52 12.25 6.82
N VAL A 417 -28.08 12.48 8.06
CA VAL A 417 -26.95 13.36 8.37
C VAL A 417 -25.67 12.86 7.70
N ALA A 418 -25.39 11.55 7.77
CA ALA A 418 -24.23 10.94 7.13
C ALA A 418 -24.23 11.18 5.61
N ILE A 419 -25.37 10.99 4.95
CA ILE A 419 -25.51 11.20 3.50
C ILE A 419 -25.35 12.69 3.15
N VAL A 420 -26.12 13.57 3.80
CA VAL A 420 -26.13 14.99 3.44
C VAL A 420 -24.77 15.62 3.66
N THR A 421 -24.10 15.33 4.78
CA THR A 421 -22.74 15.85 5.04
C THR A 421 -21.70 15.28 4.07
N SER A 422 -21.81 14.00 3.69
CA SER A 422 -20.96 13.39 2.64
C SER A 422 -21.11 14.08 1.28
N LEU A 423 -22.33 14.52 0.94
CA LEU A 423 -22.61 15.22 -0.32
C LEU A 423 -22.14 16.68 -0.27
N MET A 424 -22.23 17.32 0.90
CA MET A 424 -21.82 18.71 1.11
C MET A 424 -20.30 18.89 1.14
N ALA A 425 -19.56 17.91 1.69
CA ALA A 425 -18.12 18.08 1.94
C ALA A 425 -17.28 18.25 0.67
N PRO A 426 -17.41 17.44 -0.41
CA PRO A 426 -16.60 17.58 -1.62
C PRO A 426 -16.66 18.98 -2.27
N PRO A 427 -17.82 19.59 -2.57
CA PRO A 427 -17.85 20.91 -3.20
C PRO A 427 -17.27 22.01 -2.28
N LEU A 428 -17.55 21.96 -0.97
CA LEU A 428 -17.02 22.92 0.01
C LEU A 428 -15.50 22.80 0.15
N LEU A 429 -15.00 21.57 0.23
CA LEU A 429 -13.57 21.29 0.34
C LEU A 429 -12.83 21.71 -0.93
N ARG A 430 -13.37 21.41 -2.13
CA ARG A 430 -12.80 21.87 -3.42
C ARG A 430 -12.71 23.39 -3.48
N TRP A 431 -13.77 24.09 -3.07
CA TRP A 431 -13.80 25.55 -3.07
C TRP A 431 -12.78 26.15 -2.09
N THR A 432 -12.73 25.67 -0.85
CA THR A 432 -11.80 26.18 0.16
C THR A 432 -10.33 25.87 -0.18
N LEU A 433 -10.03 24.65 -0.65
CA LEU A 433 -8.67 24.28 -1.06
C LEU A 433 -8.15 25.10 -2.25
N SER A 434 -9.03 25.54 -3.17
CA SER A 434 -8.64 26.42 -4.28
C SER A 434 -8.08 27.78 -3.83
N LYS A 435 -8.30 28.16 -2.56
CA LYS A 435 -7.80 29.39 -1.95
C LYS A 435 -6.56 29.18 -1.07
N VAL A 436 -6.13 27.94 -0.88
CA VAL A 436 -4.96 27.60 -0.06
C VAL A 436 -3.68 27.75 -0.88
N VAL A 437 -2.91 28.80 -0.59
CA VAL A 437 -1.62 29.09 -1.21
C VAL A 437 -0.58 28.05 -0.79
N MET A 438 0.34 27.71 -1.68
CA MET A 438 1.48 26.84 -1.41
C MET A 438 2.64 27.66 -0.87
N SER A 439 3.25 27.21 0.23
CA SER A 439 4.47 27.84 0.74
C SER A 439 5.65 27.50 -0.19
N GLU A 440 6.66 28.37 -0.24
CA GLU A 440 7.87 28.14 -1.05
C GLU A 440 8.61 26.87 -0.61
N GLU A 441 8.66 26.59 0.70
CA GLU A 441 9.23 25.36 1.27
C GLU A 441 8.47 24.11 0.80
N GLU A 442 7.14 24.15 0.77
CA GLU A 442 6.31 23.06 0.29
C GLU A 442 6.54 22.82 -1.21
N ALA A 443 6.62 23.90 -2.01
CA ALA A 443 6.90 23.81 -3.43
C ALA A 443 8.26 23.16 -3.71
N GLN A 444 9.32 23.61 -3.04
CA GLN A 444 10.67 23.03 -3.17
C GLN A 444 10.70 21.56 -2.75
N ARG A 445 10.03 21.19 -1.64
CA ARG A 445 9.93 19.80 -1.21
C ARG A 445 9.24 18.93 -2.27
N LEU A 446 8.13 19.39 -2.84
CA LEU A 446 7.39 18.64 -3.87
C LEU A 446 8.20 18.48 -5.16
N GLU A 447 8.93 19.52 -5.58
CA GLU A 447 9.84 19.43 -6.72
C GLU A 447 10.96 18.40 -6.46
N GLN A 448 11.53 18.40 -5.25
CA GLN A 448 12.55 17.43 -4.88
C GLN A 448 11.99 16.01 -4.79
N GLU A 449 10.80 15.82 -4.21
CA GLU A 449 10.11 14.52 -4.18
C GLU A 449 9.76 14.03 -5.60
N GLU A 450 9.38 14.93 -6.51
CA GLU A 450 9.13 14.58 -7.91
C GLU A 450 10.42 14.16 -8.62
N GLN A 451 11.52 14.89 -8.40
CA GLN A 451 12.84 14.52 -8.91
C GLN A 451 13.30 13.15 -8.36
N ASP A 452 13.13 12.93 -7.06
CA ASP A 452 13.47 11.68 -6.38
C ASP A 452 12.63 10.50 -6.89
N SER A 453 11.33 10.73 -7.11
CA SER A 453 10.43 9.72 -7.68
C SER A 453 10.82 9.33 -9.11
N ARG A 454 11.54 10.19 -9.82
CA ARG A 454 12.06 9.93 -11.18
C ARG A 454 13.48 9.36 -11.18
N SER A 455 14.13 9.25 -10.03
CA SER A 455 15.46 8.65 -9.93
C SER A 455 15.35 7.13 -9.90
N PHE A 456 15.97 6.48 -10.87
CA PHE A 456 16.08 5.03 -10.95
C PHE A 456 16.78 4.45 -9.71
N ILE A 457 17.83 5.11 -9.24
CA ILE A 457 18.63 4.60 -8.12
C ILE A 457 17.87 4.66 -6.79
N LYS A 458 17.11 5.74 -6.54
CA LYS A 458 16.33 5.89 -5.30
C LYS A 458 15.18 4.89 -5.19
N GLN A 459 14.75 4.29 -6.30
CA GLN A 459 13.72 3.25 -6.34
C GLN A 459 14.27 1.84 -6.02
N ILE A 460 15.60 1.66 -5.98
CA ILE A 460 16.20 0.35 -5.70
C ILE A 460 16.31 0.19 -4.18
N HIS A 461 15.46 -0.65 -3.61
CA HIS A 461 15.47 -1.02 -2.20
C HIS A 461 15.87 -2.48 -1.99
N ARG A 462 15.66 -3.34 -2.98
CA ARG A 462 15.95 -4.77 -2.88
C ARG A 462 16.64 -5.32 -4.13
N ILE A 463 17.85 -5.85 -3.96
CA ILE A 463 18.67 -6.38 -5.05
C ILE A 463 18.77 -7.90 -4.94
N LEU A 464 18.50 -8.60 -6.05
CA LEU A 464 18.75 -10.03 -6.19
C LEU A 464 20.06 -10.26 -6.94
N ILE A 465 20.96 -11.04 -6.37
CA ILE A 465 22.24 -11.42 -6.98
C ILE A 465 22.28 -12.94 -7.15
N PRO A 466 21.86 -13.47 -8.30
CA PRO A 466 22.05 -14.86 -8.63
C PRO A 466 23.53 -15.15 -8.84
N THR A 467 24.10 -16.02 -8.01
CA THR A 467 25.52 -16.36 -8.08
C THR A 467 25.74 -17.84 -8.33
N SER A 468 26.73 -18.12 -9.17
CA SER A 468 27.41 -19.41 -9.26
C SER A 468 28.90 -19.30 -8.97
N GLY A 469 29.33 -18.18 -8.39
CA GLY A 469 30.73 -17.75 -8.31
C GLY A 469 31.28 -17.22 -9.65
N GLY A 470 32.50 -16.70 -9.61
CA GLY A 470 33.25 -16.22 -10.78
C GLY A 470 33.47 -14.71 -10.84
N PRO A 471 34.34 -14.24 -11.74
CA PRO A 471 34.82 -12.86 -11.75
C PRO A 471 33.73 -11.87 -12.16
N ASN A 472 32.83 -12.24 -13.07
CA ASN A 472 31.78 -11.34 -13.53
C ASN A 472 30.77 -11.01 -12.42
N ILE A 473 30.38 -12.01 -11.61
CA ILE A 473 29.45 -11.78 -10.50
C ILE A 473 30.13 -11.15 -9.29
N GLN A 474 31.42 -11.44 -9.04
CA GLN A 474 32.21 -10.76 -8.01
C GLN A 474 32.35 -9.26 -8.32
N LEU A 475 32.69 -8.89 -9.56
CA LEU A 475 32.69 -7.48 -9.95
C LEU A 475 31.29 -6.84 -9.81
N ALA A 476 30.24 -7.57 -10.20
CA ALA A 476 28.88 -7.08 -10.03
C ALA A 476 28.52 -6.86 -8.55
N ALA A 477 29.01 -7.72 -7.66
CA ALA A 477 28.90 -7.57 -6.22
C ALA A 477 29.64 -6.33 -5.71
N GLN A 478 30.86 -6.04 -6.20
CA GLN A 478 31.57 -4.78 -5.86
C GLN A 478 30.71 -3.55 -6.24
N LEU A 479 30.12 -3.54 -7.44
CA LEU A 479 29.27 -2.43 -7.89
C LEU A 479 28.05 -2.24 -7.00
N VAL A 480 27.40 -3.35 -6.59
CA VAL A 480 26.29 -3.30 -5.63
C VAL A 480 26.75 -2.79 -4.27
N GLY A 481 27.94 -3.20 -3.82
CA GLY A 481 28.58 -2.69 -2.61
C GLY A 481 28.71 -1.17 -2.61
N TYR A 482 29.20 -0.59 -3.71
CA TYR A 482 29.29 0.87 -3.85
C TYR A 482 27.92 1.56 -3.83
N MET A 483 26.87 0.94 -4.37
CA MET A 483 25.51 1.49 -4.32
C MET A 483 24.89 1.43 -2.92
N ALA A 484 25.15 0.34 -2.18
CA ALA A 484 24.58 0.11 -0.84
C ALA A 484 25.11 1.10 0.22
N HIS A 485 26.21 1.79 -0.04
CA HIS A 485 26.72 2.83 0.87
C HIS A 485 25.93 4.14 0.85
N GLN A 486 25.23 4.43 -0.25
CA GLN A 486 24.44 5.66 -0.37
C GLN A 486 22.96 5.45 -0.06
N ASN A 487 22.48 4.20 -0.17
CA ASN A 487 21.08 3.84 0.02
C ASN A 487 20.97 2.60 0.92
N SER A 488 20.02 2.59 1.85
CA SER A 488 19.69 1.37 2.61
C SER A 488 19.04 0.34 1.67
N ILE A 489 19.83 -0.61 1.18
CA ILE A 489 19.42 -1.64 0.22
C ILE A 489 19.43 -3.00 0.91
N GLU A 490 18.36 -3.78 0.79
CA GLU A 490 18.37 -5.20 1.17
C GLU A 490 18.93 -6.03 0.00
N VAL A 491 19.99 -6.82 0.25
CA VAL A 491 20.60 -7.65 -0.80
C VAL A 491 20.34 -9.13 -0.51
N THR A 492 19.82 -9.85 -1.50
CA THR A 492 19.71 -11.31 -1.46
C THR A 492 20.69 -11.93 -2.44
N SER A 493 21.63 -12.73 -1.93
CA SER A 493 22.49 -13.60 -2.73
C SER A 493 21.84 -14.97 -2.88
N LEU A 494 21.57 -15.40 -4.12
CA LEU A 494 20.85 -16.64 -4.42
C LEU A 494 21.74 -17.62 -5.18
N TYR A 495 21.91 -18.82 -4.63
CA TYR A 495 22.51 -19.93 -5.33
C TYR A 495 21.43 -20.87 -5.89
N ALA A 496 21.26 -20.86 -7.22
CA ALA A 496 20.24 -21.66 -7.89
C ALA A 496 20.77 -23.04 -8.32
N LEU A 497 20.15 -24.11 -7.80
CA LEU A 497 20.40 -25.50 -8.16
C LEU A 497 19.39 -25.98 -9.21
N SER A 498 19.84 -26.87 -10.10
CA SER A 498 19.00 -27.49 -11.13
C SER A 498 18.97 -29.00 -10.92
N ASP A 499 17.77 -29.58 -10.87
CA ASP A 499 17.55 -31.01 -10.58
C ASP A 499 18.03 -31.98 -11.68
N LYS A 500 18.48 -31.45 -12.83
CA LYS A 500 18.95 -32.24 -13.99
C LYS A 500 20.32 -32.90 -13.76
N GLN A 501 20.36 -33.94 -12.93
CA GLN A 501 21.18 -35.13 -13.19
C GLN A 501 20.39 -36.39 -12.77
N PRO A 502 20.10 -37.33 -13.68
CA PRO A 502 19.65 -38.65 -13.28
C PRO A 502 20.79 -39.27 -12.47
N GLN A 503 20.53 -39.54 -11.20
CA GLN A 503 21.46 -40.22 -10.30
C GLN A 503 21.82 -41.59 -10.88
N LYS A 504 23.00 -41.71 -11.51
CA LYS A 504 23.67 -43.01 -11.57
C LYS A 504 24.01 -43.36 -10.13
N LYS A 505 23.34 -44.38 -9.59
CA LYS A 505 23.55 -44.95 -8.26
C LYS A 505 25.05 -45.13 -8.00
N GLY A 506 25.62 -44.23 -7.19
CA GLY A 506 27.01 -44.30 -6.77
C GLY A 506 27.60 -42.93 -6.43
N ARG A 507 27.36 -42.46 -5.20
CA ARG A 507 28.33 -41.81 -4.28
C ARG A 507 27.66 -40.79 -3.35
N ARG A 508 27.63 -41.12 -2.06
CA ARG A 508 27.42 -40.20 -0.92
C ARG A 508 28.45 -39.04 -0.85
N ALA A 509 29.54 -39.11 -1.61
CA ALA A 509 30.56 -38.06 -1.69
C ALA A 509 30.19 -36.89 -2.63
N ALA A 510 29.21 -37.04 -3.54
CA ALA A 510 28.85 -35.99 -4.50
C ALA A 510 27.89 -34.93 -3.93
N THR A 511 27.19 -35.24 -2.82
CA THR A 511 26.27 -34.31 -2.15
C THR A 511 27.03 -33.30 -1.29
N GLN A 512 28.02 -33.74 -0.51
CA GLN A 512 28.87 -32.84 0.31
C GLN A 512 29.67 -31.82 -0.50
N VAL A 513 30.11 -32.16 -1.72
CA VAL A 513 30.89 -31.26 -2.60
C VAL A 513 30.00 -30.18 -3.25
N LYS A 514 28.70 -30.44 -3.42
CA LYS A 514 27.77 -29.45 -4.00
C LYS A 514 27.37 -28.37 -3.00
N ASP A 515 27.22 -28.73 -1.72
CA ASP A 515 26.89 -27.78 -0.66
C ASP A 515 28.08 -26.86 -0.34
N THR A 516 29.32 -27.38 -0.35
CA THR A 516 30.53 -26.57 -0.17
C THR A 516 30.73 -25.57 -1.30
N ALA A 517 30.53 -25.97 -2.57
CA ALA A 517 30.67 -25.06 -3.70
C ALA A 517 29.60 -23.94 -3.71
N ALA A 518 28.40 -24.22 -3.17
CA ALA A 518 27.34 -23.23 -3.03
C ALA A 518 27.65 -22.23 -1.91
N GLU A 519 28.07 -22.72 -0.74
CA GLU A 519 28.53 -21.89 0.38
C GLU A 519 29.73 -21.02 0.01
N GLU A 520 30.73 -21.57 -0.69
CA GLU A 520 31.89 -20.82 -1.17
C GLU A 520 31.51 -19.74 -2.19
N ALA A 521 30.59 -20.04 -3.11
CA ALA A 521 30.11 -19.05 -4.08
C ALA A 521 29.36 -17.90 -3.40
N LEU A 522 28.49 -18.22 -2.44
CA LEU A 522 27.76 -17.22 -1.64
C LEU A 522 28.72 -16.39 -0.79
N ALA A 523 29.69 -17.03 -0.12
CA ALA A 523 30.70 -16.37 0.68
C ALA A 523 31.59 -15.44 -0.15
N SER A 524 32.01 -15.87 -1.35
CA SER A 524 32.84 -15.04 -2.23
C SER A 524 32.13 -13.77 -2.70
N VAL A 525 30.81 -13.82 -2.88
CA VAL A 525 30.00 -12.67 -3.26
C VAL A 525 29.72 -11.77 -2.05
N ALA A 526 29.50 -12.36 -0.87
CA ALA A 526 29.32 -11.63 0.38
C ALA A 526 30.58 -10.83 0.80
N GLU A 527 31.76 -11.46 0.71
CA GLU A 527 33.06 -10.86 1.04
C GLU A 527 33.35 -9.65 0.14
N GLU A 528 32.94 -9.72 -1.13
CA GLU A 528 33.28 -8.72 -2.13
C GLU A 528 32.41 -7.46 -2.09
N MET A 529 31.16 -7.56 -1.61
CA MET A 529 30.27 -6.39 -1.54
C MET A 529 30.70 -5.36 -0.48
N GLN A 530 31.40 -5.79 0.58
CA GLN A 530 31.76 -4.93 1.72
C GLN A 530 30.59 -4.05 2.19
N LEU A 531 29.43 -4.67 2.42
CA LEU A 531 28.20 -3.94 2.75
C LEU A 531 28.36 -3.17 4.08
N PRO A 532 27.77 -1.97 4.20
CA PRO A 532 27.77 -1.23 5.46
C PRO A 532 26.95 -1.96 6.53
N ASP A 533 27.23 -1.66 7.81
CA ASP A 533 26.65 -2.36 8.97
C ASP A 533 25.11 -2.31 9.04
N ASP A 534 24.48 -1.32 8.39
CA ASP A 534 23.04 -1.11 8.34
C ASP A 534 22.34 -1.89 7.21
N THR A 535 23.10 -2.54 6.32
CA THR A 535 22.59 -3.27 5.17
C THR A 535 22.42 -4.76 5.47
N THR A 536 21.24 -5.32 5.19
CA THR A 536 20.97 -6.75 5.40
C THR A 536 21.32 -7.58 4.17
N LEU A 537 22.27 -8.51 4.32
CA LEU A 537 22.55 -9.55 3.35
C LEU A 537 21.81 -10.85 3.71
N GLN A 538 20.96 -11.35 2.82
CA GLN A 538 20.36 -12.67 2.92
C GLN A 538 21.02 -13.64 1.94
N THR A 539 21.43 -14.81 2.41
CA THR A 539 21.93 -15.88 1.55
C THR A 539 20.87 -16.98 1.43
N LYS A 540 20.46 -17.30 0.21
CA LYS A 540 19.46 -18.35 -0.07
C LYS A 540 20.03 -19.41 -1.01
N MET A 541 19.66 -20.66 -0.75
CA MET A 541 19.93 -21.80 -1.63
C MET A 541 18.60 -22.44 -2.01
N GLU A 542 18.29 -22.46 -3.30
CA GLU A 542 17.01 -22.93 -3.81
C GLU A 542 17.23 -23.91 -4.98
N SER A 543 16.42 -24.96 -5.04
CA SER A 543 16.48 -25.98 -6.09
C SER A 543 15.20 -26.02 -6.91
N GLY A 544 15.32 -26.22 -8.21
CA GLY A 544 14.17 -26.41 -9.09
C GLY A 544 14.51 -27.05 -10.42
N ARG A 545 13.53 -27.08 -11.33
CA ARG A 545 13.64 -27.73 -12.64
C ARG A 545 14.73 -27.12 -13.53
N SER A 546 14.94 -25.81 -13.40
CA SER A 546 16.00 -25.08 -14.08
C SER A 546 16.48 -23.91 -13.22
N LYS A 547 17.76 -23.55 -13.31
CA LYS A 547 18.31 -22.42 -12.56
C LYS A 547 17.60 -21.09 -12.87
N ALA A 548 17.23 -20.86 -14.13
CA ALA A 548 16.52 -19.66 -14.54
C ALA A 548 15.14 -19.55 -13.88
N GLU A 549 14.38 -20.65 -13.79
CA GLU A 549 13.07 -20.67 -13.14
C GLU A 549 13.17 -20.39 -11.63
N VAL A 550 14.21 -20.93 -10.96
CA VAL A 550 14.48 -20.62 -9.55
C VAL A 550 14.75 -19.12 -9.35
N ILE A 551 15.61 -18.54 -10.21
CA ILE A 551 15.94 -17.11 -10.16
C ILE A 551 14.68 -16.25 -10.40
N LEU A 552 13.87 -16.58 -11.40
CA LEU A 552 12.67 -15.83 -11.74
C LEU A 552 11.58 -15.95 -10.67
N ASN A 553 11.40 -17.13 -10.08
CA ASN A 553 10.45 -17.32 -8.97
C ASN A 553 10.85 -16.50 -7.73
N GLU A 554 12.15 -16.42 -7.43
CA GLU A 554 12.63 -15.56 -6.35
C GLU A 554 12.49 -14.08 -6.73
N ALA A 555 12.82 -13.68 -7.96
CA ALA A 555 12.68 -12.30 -8.44
C ALA A 555 11.23 -11.78 -8.35
N ASN A 556 10.22 -12.66 -8.49
CA ASN A 556 8.81 -12.33 -8.31
C ASN A 556 8.43 -12.00 -6.85
N LYS A 557 9.31 -12.20 -5.86
CA LYS A 557 9.09 -11.80 -4.47
C LYS A 557 9.42 -10.33 -4.22
N ASN A 558 9.06 -9.44 -5.16
CA ASN A 558 9.21 -7.99 -5.07
C ASN A 558 10.68 -7.53 -4.92
N TYR A 559 11.51 -7.83 -5.92
CA TYR A 559 12.87 -7.28 -6.06
C TYR A 559 12.89 -6.16 -7.11
N ASP A 560 13.72 -5.14 -6.93
CA ASP A 560 13.77 -3.96 -7.81
C ASP A 560 14.84 -4.09 -8.90
N LEU A 561 15.93 -4.81 -8.61
CA LEU A 561 17.05 -5.04 -9.52
C LEU A 561 17.60 -6.46 -9.42
N ILE A 562 17.79 -7.12 -10.56
CA ILE A 562 18.56 -8.37 -10.66
C ILE A 562 19.94 -8.06 -11.22
N VAL A 563 20.98 -8.44 -10.49
CA VAL A 563 22.37 -8.24 -10.92
C VAL A 563 22.99 -9.57 -11.34
N LEU A 564 23.38 -9.66 -12.61
CA LEU A 564 23.87 -10.87 -13.26
C LEU A 564 25.31 -10.68 -13.74
N GLY A 565 26.15 -11.67 -13.51
CA GLY A 565 27.42 -11.79 -14.21
C GLY A 565 27.20 -12.36 -15.61
N ALA A 566 27.76 -11.73 -16.64
CA ALA A 566 27.84 -12.31 -17.97
C ALA A 566 28.57 -13.66 -17.90
N SER A 567 28.07 -14.71 -18.55
CA SER A 567 28.69 -16.04 -18.49
C SER A 567 29.75 -16.21 -19.59
N GLU A 568 30.95 -16.68 -19.26
CA GLU A 568 32.08 -16.88 -20.21
C GLU A 568 32.25 -18.32 -20.71
N GLN A 569 31.19 -18.99 -21.16
CA GLN A 569 31.41 -20.16 -22.01
C GLN A 569 31.53 -19.73 -23.48
N MET A 570 32.76 -19.37 -23.88
CA MET A 570 33.14 -19.32 -25.29
C MET A 570 32.93 -20.71 -25.92
N ARG A 571 31.73 -20.94 -26.48
CA ARG A 571 31.60 -21.80 -27.66
C ARG A 571 31.87 -20.95 -28.90
N PRO A 572 32.41 -21.51 -29.99
CA PRO A 572 32.82 -20.76 -31.18
C PRO A 572 31.64 -20.28 -32.05
N GLN A 573 30.59 -19.69 -31.45
CA GLN A 573 29.46 -19.10 -32.15
C GLN A 573 29.05 -17.75 -31.53
N LYS A 574 28.57 -16.85 -32.40
CA LYS A 574 28.26 -15.41 -32.24
C LYS A 574 27.28 -15.01 -31.11
N THR A 575 27.43 -15.49 -29.87
CA THR A 575 26.46 -15.25 -28.79
C THR A 575 27.10 -14.53 -27.61
N LEU A 576 26.49 -13.44 -27.14
CA LEU A 576 27.03 -12.58 -26.07
C LEU A 576 26.83 -13.14 -24.67
N PHE A 577 25.73 -13.87 -24.44
CA PHE A 577 25.41 -14.49 -23.15
C PHE A 577 25.03 -15.96 -23.28
N ASN A 578 25.01 -16.65 -22.15
CA ASN A 578 24.46 -18.00 -22.03
C ASN A 578 22.93 -17.94 -21.94
N LEU A 579 22.25 -19.02 -22.35
CA LEU A 579 20.79 -19.21 -22.31
C LEU A 579 20.17 -18.90 -20.94
N LEU A 580 20.91 -19.09 -19.85
CA LEU A 580 20.45 -18.72 -18.51
C LEU A 580 20.28 -17.20 -18.37
N VAL A 581 21.31 -16.44 -18.73
CA VAL A 581 21.29 -14.97 -18.63
C VAL A 581 20.30 -14.40 -19.64
N ASP A 582 20.28 -14.94 -20.87
CA ASP A 582 19.29 -14.57 -21.89
C ASP A 582 17.85 -14.71 -21.34
N ARG A 583 17.54 -15.87 -20.75
CA ARG A 583 16.20 -16.13 -20.21
C ARG A 583 15.85 -15.26 -19.02
N VAL A 584 16.77 -15.07 -18.08
CA VAL A 584 16.50 -14.23 -16.89
C VAL A 584 16.27 -12.78 -17.30
N VAL A 585 17.12 -12.21 -18.17
CA VAL A 585 16.96 -10.82 -18.64
C VAL A 585 15.65 -10.64 -19.43
N GLN A 586 15.21 -11.68 -20.15
CA GLN A 586 13.96 -11.63 -20.92
C GLN A 586 12.69 -11.73 -20.07
N GLU A 587 12.70 -12.57 -19.04
CA GLU A 587 11.52 -12.88 -18.22
C GLU A 587 11.52 -12.13 -16.86
N ALA A 588 12.53 -11.29 -16.59
CA ALA A 588 12.66 -10.59 -15.31
C ALA A 588 11.46 -9.65 -15.04
N PRO A 589 10.87 -9.68 -13.84
CA PRO A 589 9.78 -8.78 -13.46
C PRO A 589 10.25 -7.36 -13.12
N CYS A 590 11.57 -7.12 -13.07
CA CYS A 590 12.19 -5.87 -12.66
C CYS A 590 13.45 -5.57 -13.47
N ALA A 591 14.11 -4.44 -13.18
CA ALA A 591 15.31 -4.03 -13.90
C ALA A 591 16.42 -5.08 -13.77
N THR A 592 17.29 -5.17 -14.79
CA THR A 592 18.45 -6.08 -14.74
C THR A 592 19.74 -5.34 -15.07
N MET A 593 20.79 -5.63 -14.31
CA MET A 593 22.15 -5.18 -14.58
C MET A 593 23.02 -6.39 -14.95
N VAL A 594 23.59 -6.37 -16.15
CA VAL A 594 24.49 -7.43 -16.62
C VAL A 594 25.92 -6.90 -16.65
N VAL A 595 26.82 -7.54 -15.90
CA VAL A 595 28.20 -7.10 -15.72
C VAL A 595 29.17 -8.07 -16.37
N LYS A 596 30.15 -7.54 -17.10
CA LYS A 596 31.24 -8.29 -17.73
C LYS A 596 32.57 -7.67 -17.33
N SER A 597 33.44 -8.42 -16.67
CA SER A 597 34.69 -7.95 -16.06
C SER A 597 35.91 -7.97 -17.00
N HIS A 598 35.87 -8.76 -18.08
CA HIS A 598 36.99 -8.91 -19.02
C HIS A 598 38.30 -9.43 -18.40
N LEU A 599 38.23 -10.04 -17.20
CA LEU A 599 39.38 -10.61 -16.51
C LEU A 599 39.58 -12.09 -16.92
N PRO A 600 40.81 -12.54 -17.24
CA PRO A 600 41.06 -13.91 -17.66
C PRO A 600 40.75 -14.91 -16.52
N GLN A 601 39.87 -15.88 -16.78
CA GLN A 601 39.60 -16.99 -15.87
C GLN A 601 40.63 -18.12 -16.06
N ALA A 602 41.41 -18.44 -15.01
CA ALA A 602 42.11 -19.72 -14.96
C ALA A 602 41.06 -20.85 -14.83
N LYS A 603 41.16 -21.89 -15.68
CA LYS A 603 40.21 -23.02 -15.67
C LYS A 603 40.26 -23.75 -14.33
N GLY A 604 39.15 -23.73 -13.58
CA GLY A 604 38.90 -24.66 -12.47
C GLY A 604 39.22 -24.13 -11.07
N GLU A 605 39.70 -22.90 -10.93
CA GLU A 605 39.86 -22.23 -9.64
C GLU A 605 39.00 -20.97 -9.58
N ILE A 606 38.36 -20.73 -8.44
CA ILE A 606 37.60 -19.51 -8.16
C ILE A 606 38.61 -18.37 -8.07
N CYS A 607 38.82 -17.66 -9.18
CA CYS A 607 39.69 -16.50 -9.23
C CYS A 607 39.07 -15.39 -8.36
N LYS A 608 39.66 -15.10 -7.19
CA LYS A 608 39.33 -13.90 -6.42
C LYS A 608 39.86 -12.68 -7.17
N ILE A 609 38.99 -11.72 -7.49
CA ILE A 609 39.41 -10.45 -8.07
C ILE A 609 39.86 -9.52 -6.94
N ALA A 610 40.97 -8.77 -7.12
CA ALA A 610 41.31 -7.69 -6.21
C ALA A 610 40.35 -6.50 -6.41
N GLN A 611 39.94 -5.81 -5.35
CA GLN A 611 39.07 -4.64 -5.44
C GLN A 611 39.51 -3.68 -6.56
N GLN A 612 38.59 -3.41 -7.50
CA GLN A 612 38.90 -2.50 -8.59
C GLN A 612 38.84 -1.07 -8.09
N LYS A 613 39.98 -0.38 -8.14
CA LYS A 613 40.05 1.05 -7.86
C LYS A 613 39.50 1.81 -9.07
N LEU A 614 38.23 2.19 -9.00
CA LEU A 614 37.58 2.99 -10.03
C LEU A 614 38.03 4.46 -9.90
N THR A 615 38.64 4.99 -10.96
CA THR A 615 39.03 6.40 -11.06
C THR A 615 38.30 7.12 -12.17
N LYS A 616 37.91 6.41 -13.25
CA LYS A 616 37.17 6.98 -14.39
C LYS A 616 36.07 6.03 -14.86
N ILE A 617 34.84 6.55 -14.91
CA ILE A 617 33.66 5.82 -15.39
C ILE A 617 33.13 6.50 -16.65
N LEU A 618 32.97 5.76 -17.74
CA LEU A 618 32.45 6.27 -19.01
C LEU A 618 30.98 5.93 -19.18
N VAL A 619 30.17 6.94 -19.50
CA VAL A 619 28.74 6.77 -19.80
C VAL A 619 28.41 7.34 -21.17
N PRO A 620 28.32 6.48 -22.20
CA PRO A 620 27.78 6.88 -23.50
C PRO A 620 26.28 7.17 -23.40
N THR A 621 25.84 8.32 -23.87
CA THR A 621 24.44 8.74 -23.83
C THR A 621 23.92 9.23 -25.17
N VAL A 622 22.67 8.90 -25.44
CA VAL A 622 21.86 9.46 -26.52
C VAL A 622 20.62 10.19 -25.97
N GLY A 623 20.59 10.46 -24.65
CA GLY A 623 19.49 11.17 -23.98
C GLY A 623 18.21 10.35 -23.80
N THR A 624 18.29 9.03 -23.85
CA THR A 624 17.14 8.16 -23.54
C THR A 624 17.02 7.92 -22.03
N GLU A 625 15.84 7.50 -21.56
CA GLU A 625 15.63 7.08 -20.16
C GLU A 625 16.62 5.98 -19.73
N TYR A 626 16.96 5.04 -20.62
CA TYR A 626 17.97 4.01 -20.31
C TYR A 626 19.35 4.63 -20.09
N SER A 627 19.77 5.57 -20.95
CA SER A 627 21.03 6.29 -20.77
C SER A 627 21.02 7.12 -19.48
N LYS A 628 19.87 7.68 -19.09
CA LYS A 628 19.70 8.37 -17.81
C LYS A 628 19.93 7.42 -16.63
N ASN A 629 19.37 6.22 -16.64
CA ASN A 629 19.60 5.21 -15.59
C ASN A 629 21.09 4.83 -15.49
N ALA A 630 21.79 4.77 -16.62
CA ALA A 630 23.23 4.54 -16.63
C ALA A 630 24.04 5.70 -16.05
N VAL A 631 23.63 6.95 -16.30
CA VAL A 631 24.23 8.14 -15.69
C VAL A 631 24.00 8.14 -14.18
N GLU A 632 22.78 7.86 -13.71
CA GLU A 632 22.48 7.79 -12.28
C GLU A 632 23.27 6.68 -11.57
N MET A 633 23.39 5.51 -12.19
CA MET A 633 24.19 4.40 -11.66
C MET A 633 25.67 4.76 -11.58
N ALA A 634 26.23 5.28 -12.67
CA ALA A 634 27.64 5.68 -12.72
C ALA A 634 27.94 6.76 -11.69
N SER A 635 27.02 7.72 -11.51
CA SER A 635 27.20 8.84 -10.59
C SER A 635 27.11 8.38 -9.14
N THR A 636 26.19 7.47 -8.81
CA THR A 636 26.11 6.85 -7.47
C THR A 636 27.41 6.12 -7.11
N ILE A 637 27.92 5.29 -8.03
CA ILE A 637 29.18 4.56 -7.84
C ILE A 637 30.36 5.54 -7.73
N ALA A 638 30.39 6.57 -8.58
CA ALA A 638 31.44 7.59 -8.59
C ALA A 638 31.45 8.44 -7.31
N ALA A 639 30.29 8.82 -6.79
CA ALA A 639 30.18 9.61 -5.57
C ALA A 639 30.75 8.85 -4.35
N GLN A 640 30.65 7.51 -4.33
CA GLN A 640 31.26 6.68 -3.29
C GLN A 640 32.76 6.43 -3.52
N THR A 641 33.18 6.25 -4.77
CA THR A 641 34.57 5.91 -5.11
C THR A 641 35.48 7.12 -5.32
N GLY A 642 34.91 8.32 -5.50
CA GLY A 642 35.62 9.52 -5.94
C GLY A 642 36.00 9.50 -7.43
N ALA A 643 35.41 8.60 -8.22
CA ALA A 643 35.72 8.49 -9.64
C ALA A 643 35.16 9.67 -10.47
N LEU A 644 35.83 10.01 -11.56
CA LEU A 644 35.34 10.98 -12.54
C LEU A 644 34.35 10.30 -13.49
N VAL A 645 33.13 10.84 -13.61
CA VAL A 645 32.14 10.41 -14.60
C VAL A 645 32.34 11.17 -15.91
N MET A 646 32.61 10.45 -16.99
CA MET A 646 32.79 10.98 -18.33
C MET A 646 31.55 10.67 -19.16
N ILE A 647 30.69 11.66 -19.39
CA ILE A 647 29.48 11.49 -20.19
C ILE A 647 29.78 11.85 -21.64
N VAL A 648 29.50 10.94 -22.56
CA VAL A 648 29.89 11.08 -23.97
C VAL A 648 28.68 10.96 -24.90
N ASN A 649 28.53 11.93 -25.80
CA ASN A 649 27.62 11.83 -26.93
C ASN A 649 28.43 11.76 -28.24
N VAL A 650 28.08 10.84 -29.13
CA VAL A 650 28.73 10.73 -30.44
C VAL A 650 27.78 11.21 -31.54
N ILE A 651 28.17 12.28 -32.22
CA ILE A 651 27.47 12.77 -33.41
C ILE A 651 27.85 11.87 -34.59
N ASN A 652 26.86 11.16 -35.12
CA ASN A 652 27.05 10.28 -36.26
C ASN A 652 27.15 11.10 -37.55
N LEU A 653 28.31 11.09 -38.20
CA LEU A 653 28.51 11.75 -39.48
C LEU A 653 27.94 10.87 -40.62
N PRO A 654 27.11 11.40 -41.52
CA PRO A 654 26.53 10.61 -42.61
C PRO A 654 27.63 10.01 -43.49
N GLN A 655 27.45 8.75 -43.89
CA GLN A 655 28.27 8.12 -44.93
C GLN A 655 27.97 8.80 -46.26
N VAL A 656 29.03 9.05 -47.03
CA VAL A 656 29.05 9.82 -48.28
C VAL A 656 28.17 9.14 -49.34
N GLU A 657 26.86 9.42 -49.35
CA GLU A 657 25.99 9.07 -50.48
C GLU A 657 24.73 9.95 -50.66
N TYR A 658 24.70 11.13 -50.02
CA TYR A 658 23.75 12.21 -50.35
C TYR A 658 24.45 13.57 -50.26
N ILE A 659 25.52 13.77 -51.04
CA ILE A 659 26.06 15.11 -51.30
C ILE A 659 25.36 15.68 -52.54
N LEU A 660 24.06 15.90 -52.42
CA LEU A 660 23.30 16.79 -53.31
C LEU A 660 22.17 17.40 -52.48
N TYR A 661 22.47 18.09 -51.38
CA TYR A 661 21.67 19.19 -50.83
C TYR A 661 22.42 19.80 -49.63
N GLU A 662 22.91 21.02 -49.84
CA GLU A 662 23.37 22.05 -48.87
C GLU A 662 24.42 21.71 -47.80
N GLN A 663 25.45 22.56 -47.74
CA GLN A 663 26.30 22.78 -46.57
C GLN A 663 25.46 23.25 -45.37
N ARG A 664 24.75 22.33 -44.69
CA ARG A 664 24.22 22.63 -43.35
C ARG A 664 25.39 22.63 -42.36
N SER A 665 25.66 23.77 -41.75
CA SER A 665 26.60 23.88 -40.64
C SER A 665 26.24 22.87 -39.54
N LEU A 666 27.21 22.13 -39.01
CA LEU A 666 27.01 21.20 -37.88
C LEU A 666 26.68 21.91 -36.55
N THR A 667 26.64 23.25 -36.53
CA THR A 667 26.38 24.07 -35.33
C THR A 667 25.10 23.66 -34.59
N PRO A 668 23.92 23.52 -35.23
CA PRO A 668 22.69 23.20 -34.51
C PRO A 668 22.70 21.80 -33.88
N VAL A 669 23.37 20.83 -34.53
CA VAL A 669 23.49 19.45 -33.99
C VAL A 669 24.42 19.41 -32.78
N LYS A 670 25.48 20.22 -32.80
CA LYS A 670 26.38 20.37 -31.64
C LYS A 670 25.69 21.06 -30.46
N GLU A 671 24.85 22.07 -30.71
CA GLU A 671 24.05 22.73 -29.67
C GLU A 671 23.10 21.74 -29.00
N ILE A 672 22.35 20.94 -29.77
CA ILE A 672 21.48 19.89 -29.21
C ILE A 672 22.27 18.86 -28.40
N ALA A 673 23.43 18.42 -28.89
CA ALA A 673 24.28 17.47 -28.16
C ALA A 673 24.84 18.08 -26.87
N HIS A 674 25.16 19.37 -26.88
CA HIS A 674 25.62 20.10 -25.70
C HIS A 674 24.51 20.21 -24.65
N ASP A 675 23.30 20.62 -25.05
CA ASP A 675 22.16 20.75 -24.14
C ASP A 675 21.79 19.40 -23.51
N LEU A 676 21.79 18.34 -24.32
CA LEU A 676 21.58 16.96 -23.84
C LEU A 676 22.64 16.54 -22.82
N LEU A 677 23.92 16.82 -23.10
CA LEU A 677 25.01 16.48 -22.19
C LEU A 677 24.94 17.27 -20.89
N GLU A 678 24.59 18.56 -20.92
CA GLU A 678 24.43 19.36 -19.71
C GLU A 678 23.23 18.90 -18.87
N GLN A 679 22.12 18.52 -19.48
CA GLN A 679 20.99 17.90 -18.76
C GLN A 679 21.41 16.60 -18.05
N GLN A 680 22.17 15.74 -18.73
CA GLN A 680 22.67 14.49 -18.14
C GLN A 680 23.74 14.75 -17.08
N ALA A 681 24.61 15.75 -17.27
CA ALA A 681 25.62 16.11 -16.29
C ALA A 681 25.02 16.71 -15.03
N ALA A 682 23.94 17.50 -15.14
CA ALA A 682 23.20 18.01 -13.99
C ALA A 682 22.69 16.89 -13.09
N ILE A 683 22.17 15.79 -13.67
CA ILE A 683 21.74 14.61 -12.91
C ILE A 683 22.91 14.02 -12.11
N GLY A 684 24.06 13.81 -12.75
CA GLY A 684 25.23 13.23 -12.06
C GLY A 684 25.83 14.15 -10.99
N ARG A 685 25.87 15.46 -11.25
CA ARG A 685 26.33 16.47 -10.27
C ARG A 685 25.40 16.55 -9.05
N ASN A 686 24.08 16.44 -9.25
CA ASN A 686 23.10 16.40 -8.16
C ASN A 686 23.24 15.16 -7.27
N LEU A 687 23.76 14.05 -7.82
CA LEU A 687 24.10 12.84 -7.06
C LEU A 687 25.49 12.90 -6.39
N GLY A 688 26.18 14.05 -6.47
CA GLY A 688 27.47 14.26 -5.81
C GLY A 688 28.69 13.74 -6.58
N ALA A 689 28.55 13.38 -7.85
CA ALA A 689 29.67 12.95 -8.68
C ALA A 689 30.39 14.12 -9.38
N ASP A 690 31.70 13.99 -9.61
CA ASP A 690 32.43 14.86 -10.54
C ASP A 690 32.14 14.42 -11.97
N VAL A 691 31.60 15.32 -12.80
CA VAL A 691 31.10 15.00 -14.15
C VAL A 691 31.74 15.89 -15.21
N LYS A 692 32.32 15.26 -16.22
CA LYS A 692 32.80 15.91 -17.46
C LYS A 692 32.08 15.41 -18.69
N THR A 693 31.72 16.32 -19.59
CA THR A 693 30.98 16.05 -20.82
C THR A 693 31.89 16.12 -22.05
N TYR A 694 31.69 15.22 -23.01
CA TYR A 694 32.44 15.22 -24.27
C TYR A 694 31.53 14.93 -25.46
N ILE A 695 31.72 15.69 -26.54
CA ILE A 695 31.08 15.47 -27.83
C ILE A 695 32.12 14.87 -28.77
N LEU A 696 31.90 13.61 -29.19
CA LEU A 696 32.72 12.93 -30.20
C LEU A 696 32.05 13.00 -31.56
N GLN A 697 32.83 12.82 -32.62
CA GLN A 697 32.34 12.80 -34.00
C GLN A 697 32.97 11.61 -34.75
N GLY A 698 32.14 10.85 -35.46
CA GLY A 698 32.61 9.73 -36.26
C GLY A 698 31.48 9.05 -37.02
N THR A 699 31.84 8.16 -37.93
CA THR A 699 30.89 7.38 -38.74
C THR A 699 30.42 6.09 -38.05
N SER A 700 31.07 5.71 -36.96
CA SER A 700 30.77 4.50 -36.16
C SER A 700 30.87 4.85 -34.68
N PRO A 701 29.74 5.19 -34.02
CA PRO A 701 29.71 5.61 -32.63
C PRO A 701 30.40 4.65 -31.65
N GLU A 702 30.18 3.35 -31.82
CA GLU A 702 30.79 2.31 -30.99
C GLU A 702 32.32 2.29 -31.08
N ARG A 703 32.91 2.58 -32.26
CA ARG A 703 34.36 2.65 -32.41
C ARG A 703 34.93 3.89 -31.74
N GLU A 704 34.27 5.04 -31.87
CA GLU A 704 34.71 6.28 -31.23
C GLU A 704 34.63 6.18 -29.70
N ILE A 705 33.57 5.58 -29.16
CA ILE A 705 33.43 5.31 -27.72
C ILE A 705 34.57 4.42 -27.22
N LEU A 706 34.85 3.31 -27.92
CA LEU A 706 35.91 2.38 -27.53
C LEU A 706 37.31 3.02 -27.61
N LYS A 707 37.56 3.80 -28.67
CA LYS A 707 38.80 4.55 -28.85
C LYS A 707 38.98 5.60 -27.75
N PHE A 708 37.91 6.31 -27.40
CA PHE A 708 37.92 7.29 -26.32
C PHE A 708 38.18 6.62 -24.97
N ALA A 709 37.49 5.51 -24.67
CA ALA A 709 37.70 4.73 -23.46
C ALA A 709 39.17 4.31 -23.30
N GLN A 710 39.80 3.86 -24.38
CA GLN A 710 41.20 3.43 -24.37
C GLN A 710 42.17 4.60 -24.20
N THR A 711 41.90 5.73 -24.87
CA THR A 711 42.74 6.94 -24.80
C THR A 711 42.70 7.58 -23.42
N GLN A 712 41.54 7.52 -22.77
CA GLN A 712 41.31 8.12 -21.45
C GLN A 712 41.59 7.15 -20.30
N GLU A 713 41.98 5.91 -20.60
CA GLU A 713 42.23 4.85 -19.60
C GLU A 713 41.03 4.68 -18.67
N VAL A 714 39.86 4.39 -19.25
CA VAL A 714 38.60 4.21 -18.52
C VAL A 714 38.57 2.86 -17.80
N ASP A 715 38.18 2.88 -16.52
CA ASP A 715 38.12 1.67 -15.67
C ASP A 715 36.79 0.90 -15.84
N LEU A 716 35.69 1.60 -16.11
CA LEU A 716 34.36 1.00 -16.23
C LEU A 716 33.50 1.75 -17.27
N ILE A 717 32.81 1.01 -18.13
CA ILE A 717 31.79 1.55 -19.03
C ILE A 717 30.41 1.14 -18.53
N ILE A 718 29.52 2.10 -18.29
CA ILE A 718 28.11 1.82 -17.94
C ILE A 718 27.21 2.26 -19.10
N LEU A 719 26.36 1.34 -19.55
CA LEU A 719 25.47 1.52 -20.69
C LEU A 719 24.02 1.30 -20.28
N GLY A 720 23.15 2.17 -20.76
CA GLY A 720 21.71 1.94 -20.72
C GLY A 720 21.24 1.35 -22.03
N SER A 721 20.45 0.29 -21.98
CA SER A 721 19.87 -0.32 -23.17
C SER A 721 18.41 -0.72 -22.98
N ASN A 722 17.66 -0.67 -24.08
CA ASN A 722 16.40 -1.40 -24.20
C ASN A 722 16.69 -2.85 -24.63
N ILE A 723 15.92 -3.81 -24.16
CA ILE A 723 15.98 -5.21 -24.60
C ILE A 723 15.13 -5.35 -25.86
N ARG A 724 15.69 -5.91 -26.93
CA ARG A 724 14.93 -6.36 -28.10
C ARG A 724 15.01 -7.87 -28.22
N MET A 725 13.90 -8.48 -28.63
CA MET A 725 13.87 -9.91 -28.96
C MET A 725 14.23 -10.10 -30.43
N VAL A 726 15.36 -10.75 -30.71
CA VAL A 726 15.74 -11.17 -32.06
C VAL A 726 16.06 -12.65 -32.00
N THR A 727 15.35 -13.47 -32.78
CA THR A 727 15.58 -14.93 -32.85
C THR A 727 15.50 -15.68 -31.50
N GLY A 728 14.64 -15.21 -30.58
CA GLY A 728 14.47 -15.82 -29.25
C GLY A 728 15.65 -15.60 -28.30
N ARG A 729 16.45 -14.56 -28.52
CA ARG A 729 17.58 -14.16 -27.67
C ARG A 729 17.55 -12.67 -27.35
N VAL A 730 18.23 -12.32 -26.26
CA VAL A 730 18.42 -10.93 -25.83
C VAL A 730 19.35 -10.21 -26.80
N PHE A 731 18.89 -9.08 -27.32
CA PHE A 731 19.65 -8.20 -28.19
C PHE A 731 19.59 -6.77 -27.64
N PHE A 732 20.73 -6.23 -27.23
CA PHE A 732 20.84 -4.86 -26.69
C PHE A 732 21.06 -3.80 -27.79
N GLY A 733 21.02 -4.22 -29.06
CA GLY A 733 21.30 -3.37 -30.20
C GLY A 733 22.76 -3.46 -30.63
N HIS A 734 23.00 -3.25 -31.94
CA HIS A 734 24.31 -3.45 -32.55
C HIS A 734 25.46 -2.68 -31.89
N ARG A 735 25.18 -1.50 -31.31
CA ARG A 735 26.19 -0.65 -30.67
C ARG A 735 26.59 -1.16 -29.29
N VAL A 736 25.62 -1.49 -28.44
CA VAL A 736 25.85 -2.01 -27.08
C VAL A 736 26.56 -3.36 -27.17
N ASP A 737 26.10 -4.23 -28.06
CA ASP A 737 26.72 -5.53 -28.36
C ASP A 737 28.18 -5.39 -28.83
N ALA A 738 28.47 -4.39 -29.69
CA ALA A 738 29.82 -4.12 -30.16
C ALA A 738 30.74 -3.62 -29.04
N ILE A 739 30.24 -2.77 -28.13
CA ILE A 739 31.01 -2.29 -26.98
C ILE A 739 31.25 -3.44 -25.99
N LEU A 740 30.21 -4.20 -25.63
CA LEU A 740 30.31 -5.33 -24.70
C LEU A 740 31.29 -6.42 -25.18
N SER A 741 31.42 -6.59 -26.50
CA SER A 741 32.33 -7.58 -27.09
C SER A 741 33.77 -7.08 -27.26
N LYS A 742 34.00 -5.77 -27.45
CA LYS A 742 35.31 -5.22 -27.84
C LYS A 742 35.93 -4.26 -26.81
N ALA A 743 35.24 -3.91 -25.74
CA ALA A 743 35.80 -3.11 -24.65
C ALA A 743 37.01 -3.81 -24.02
N HIS A 744 38.03 -3.02 -23.65
CA HIS A 744 39.25 -3.48 -22.98
C HIS A 744 39.12 -3.42 -21.45
N CYS A 745 38.07 -2.79 -20.95
CA CYS A 745 37.73 -2.65 -19.54
C CYS A 745 36.34 -3.24 -19.26
N PRO A 746 35.98 -3.45 -17.98
CA PRO A 746 34.65 -3.90 -17.60
C PRO A 746 33.50 -3.08 -18.19
N VAL A 747 32.39 -3.77 -18.47
CA VAL A 747 31.16 -3.16 -18.98
C VAL A 747 29.97 -3.63 -18.17
N ALA A 748 29.14 -2.68 -17.70
CA ALA A 748 27.85 -2.93 -17.09
C ALA A 748 26.73 -2.42 -18.01
N VAL A 749 25.74 -3.27 -18.30
CA VAL A 749 24.56 -2.90 -19.10
C VAL A 749 23.34 -2.95 -18.21
N ILE A 750 22.61 -1.84 -18.13
CA ILE A 750 21.38 -1.70 -17.36
C ILE A 750 20.22 -1.71 -18.33
N THR A 751 19.24 -2.55 -18.03
CA THR A 751 17.99 -2.66 -18.79
C THR A 751 16.80 -2.63 -17.86
N VAL A 752 15.72 -2.03 -18.33
CA VAL A 752 14.43 -1.98 -17.64
C VAL A 752 13.41 -2.72 -18.51
N PRO A 753 12.57 -3.60 -17.94
CA PRO A 753 11.59 -4.39 -18.68
C PRO A 753 10.54 -3.56 -19.43
#